data_AF-A0A7S2URD5-F1
#
_entry.id   AF-A0A7S2URD5-F1
#
_cell.length_a   1.000
_cell.length_b   1.000
_cell.length_c   1.000
_cell.angle_alpha   90.00
_cell.angle_beta   90.00
_cell.angle_gamma   90.00
#
_symmetry.space_group_name_H-M   'P 1'
#
loop_
_entity.id
_entity.type
_entity.pdbx_description
1 polymer ?
#
loop_
_entity_poly.entity_id
_entity_poly.type
_entity_poly.pdbx_seq_one_letter_code
_entity_poly.pdbx_strand_id
1 'polypeptide(L)'
;TWGAASSTSIDRNITSSSLQYQHPAQAISRRIQSQYAVQSEGTLEIYRESADDFFLRWYFGERIKIHEVGVAQCPSLEKTKELGGDTCTLVASKYEKQKLRPSKYHASKFGGSPFIKAYYLADNPNGMSAQKELDAIANFGNLGLSPGKLAARLELLVSTASCSPGKSKSPNMFELPTSIVEEIDLPDNASEGCGFIPCNLLEELLGGGNDAKNAINIQVRVIFPALGIFKGTLVRRAGISTIQLPDAMKKVDKSTARKKGFKSAFLIINSVYPSNNSKMLERQLNPYSIRAPTKSSERELKGLGSMITEMLLGCGVPSDVFEQYNERSQKYDGRSHADLVGVCDCTVGGLPPGTVFVTGFGVGGSSGQNIFITRFPCTEPGDAKVLPVVTEKPEEMSDEDWNHICGLSFGAVMFASPRDAESISLPASINKSDLDGDIFFCLWDPTLLPYLEEMLGDNNEKEVSDEEDFEENNVEGVELEDDSGDSVLGAHVPLMIDGKTRDAIVASKTSDGNKYIVKYGEYTEIMSYAELMGDRDLVKEVVGHRGKGRNVEVEVLWEGNKRSWHSFALMKEQVPAEVAEYARQNNLLDTKGWKWCKDFVRDAEIVSVCSHRTHGHILQVEVMYDGDSKTTWKNAKSVDVDILATYVEENNISLCAKNWKWLESSIQRSKKNWFATAQERLSDAKRMSEYSRFVESLHRAYKKRGDINDKETMSLGRAFKCAIDIGKHGGRVPLEQALRAEIPYGDKFLKDV
;
A
#
# COMPACT_ATOMS: atom_id res chain seq x y z
N THR A 1 66.24 22.23 15.64
CA THR A 1 67.40 22.33 14.74
C THR A 1 67.83 20.94 14.32
N TRP A 2 67.45 20.58 13.09
CA TRP A 2 68.09 19.68 12.11
C TRP A 2 68.62 18.29 12.51
N GLY A 3 68.17 17.28 11.76
CA GLY A 3 68.78 15.96 11.64
C GLY A 3 67.93 14.99 10.83
N ALA A 4 67.80 15.22 9.52
CA ALA A 4 67.06 14.39 8.59
C ALA A 4 67.77 13.06 8.31
N ALA A 5 67.04 11.93 8.34
CA ALA A 5 67.47 10.65 7.81
C ALA A 5 66.44 10.18 6.76
N SER A 6 66.98 9.88 5.58
CA SER A 6 66.30 9.47 4.35
C SER A 6 65.59 8.12 4.49
N SER A 7 64.28 8.09 4.24
CA SER A 7 63.54 6.84 4.00
C SER A 7 63.48 6.56 2.50
N THR A 8 64.02 5.41 2.12
CA THR A 8 63.97 4.76 0.82
C THR A 8 62.54 4.56 0.33
N SER A 9 62.26 5.05 -0.87
CA SER A 9 61.03 4.78 -1.63
C SER A 9 61.04 3.33 -2.12
N ILE A 10 60.09 2.53 -1.64
CA ILE A 10 59.74 1.25 -2.25
C ILE A 10 58.75 1.55 -3.37
N ASP A 11 59.22 1.45 -4.61
CA ASP A 11 58.37 1.45 -5.81
C ASP A 11 57.45 0.22 -5.78
N ARG A 12 56.21 0.42 -5.34
CA ARG A 12 55.10 -0.47 -5.66
C ARG A 12 54.38 0.08 -6.88
N ASN A 13 54.80 -0.41 -8.05
CA ASN A 13 54.02 -0.35 -9.28
C ASN A 13 52.73 -1.16 -9.11
N ILE A 14 51.71 -0.55 -8.51
CA ILE A 14 50.32 -0.95 -8.71
C ILE A 14 49.81 -0.09 -9.86
N THR A 15 49.80 -0.67 -11.06
CA THR A 15 49.06 -0.12 -12.19
C THR A 15 47.57 -0.20 -11.87
N SER A 16 47.07 0.79 -11.13
CA SER A 16 45.64 1.11 -11.12
C SER A 16 45.31 1.56 -12.54
N SER A 17 44.64 0.72 -13.30
CA SER A 17 43.97 1.11 -14.53
C SER A 17 42.83 2.05 -14.13
N SER A 18 43.16 3.32 -13.94
CA SER A 18 42.18 4.38 -13.82
C SER A 18 41.44 4.44 -15.15
N LEU A 19 40.32 3.73 -15.24
CA LEU A 19 39.25 4.09 -16.16
C LEU A 19 38.97 5.57 -15.90
N GLN A 20 39.47 6.44 -16.77
CA GLN A 20 39.05 7.83 -16.82
C GLN A 20 37.56 7.81 -17.12
N TYR A 21 36.78 7.82 -16.05
CA TYR A 21 35.35 8.03 -16.08
C TYR A 21 35.15 9.40 -16.72
N GLN A 22 34.58 9.43 -17.93
CA GLN A 22 34.11 10.68 -18.49
C GLN A 22 33.04 11.20 -17.55
N HIS A 23 33.30 12.36 -16.96
CA HIS A 23 32.44 13.00 -15.97
C HIS A 23 30.97 13.00 -16.48
N PRO A 24 30.02 12.34 -15.80
CA PRO A 24 28.60 12.32 -16.18
C PRO A 24 27.95 13.71 -16.17
N ALA A 25 28.65 14.73 -15.66
CA ALA A 25 28.24 16.14 -15.68
C ALA A 25 28.03 16.74 -17.09
N GLN A 26 28.39 16.03 -18.17
CA GLN A 26 28.11 16.44 -19.56
C GLN A 26 26.90 15.75 -20.20
N ALA A 27 26.10 14.98 -19.46
CA ALA A 27 24.81 14.51 -19.95
C ALA A 27 23.90 15.72 -20.21
N ILE A 28 23.83 16.14 -21.48
CA ILE A 28 23.04 17.27 -21.95
C ILE A 28 21.57 16.99 -21.60
N SER A 29 21.06 17.64 -20.55
CA SER A 29 19.63 17.84 -20.39
C SER A 29 19.17 18.65 -21.60
N ARG A 30 18.69 17.95 -22.64
CA ARG A 30 18.01 18.58 -23.77
C ARG A 30 16.68 19.08 -23.25
N ARG A 31 16.69 20.29 -22.70
CA ARG A 31 15.46 21.00 -22.34
C ARG A 31 14.77 21.41 -23.62
N ILE A 32 13.91 20.53 -24.13
CA ILE A 32 13.05 20.79 -25.28
C ILE A 32 12.05 21.86 -24.86
N GLN A 33 11.92 22.93 -25.66
CA GLN A 33 11.01 24.05 -25.44
C GLN A 33 10.01 24.16 -26.61
N SER A 34 8.72 24.02 -26.32
CA SER A 34 7.62 24.29 -27.24
C SER A 34 6.36 24.71 -26.46
N GLN A 35 5.68 25.78 -26.90
CA GLN A 35 4.43 26.26 -26.28
C GLN A 35 3.38 26.52 -27.35
N TYR A 36 2.18 25.96 -27.20
CA TYR A 36 0.97 26.44 -27.88
C TYR A 36 -0.30 26.01 -27.12
N ALA A 37 -1.36 26.81 -27.23
CA ALA A 37 -2.69 26.51 -26.72
C ALA A 37 -3.68 26.51 -27.88
N VAL A 38 -4.61 25.55 -27.91
CA VAL A 38 -5.64 25.44 -28.95
C VAL A 38 -7.00 25.37 -28.27
N GLN A 39 -7.89 26.32 -28.59
CA GLN A 39 -9.26 26.30 -28.09
C GLN A 39 -10.12 25.51 -29.08
N SER A 40 -10.71 24.40 -28.63
CA SER A 40 -11.57 23.52 -29.45
C SER A 40 -12.92 23.29 -28.75
N GLU A 41 -14.02 23.60 -29.45
CA GLU A 41 -15.40 23.19 -29.11
C GLU A 41 -15.88 23.43 -27.66
N GLY A 42 -15.49 24.53 -27.02
CA GLY A 42 -15.98 24.89 -25.68
C GLY A 42 -15.32 24.14 -24.52
N THR A 43 -14.48 23.15 -24.80
CA THR A 43 -13.53 22.55 -23.85
C THR A 43 -12.18 23.25 -23.98
N LEU A 44 -11.68 23.83 -22.89
CA LEU A 44 -10.38 24.47 -22.85
C LEU A 44 -9.28 23.39 -22.81
N GLU A 45 -8.94 22.82 -23.96
CA GLU A 45 -7.78 21.93 -24.10
C GLU A 45 -6.50 22.76 -24.06
N ILE A 46 -5.63 22.52 -23.08
CA ILE A 46 -4.36 23.23 -23.05
C ILE A 46 -3.23 22.26 -22.84
N TYR A 47 -2.38 22.24 -23.85
CA TYR A 47 -1.09 21.60 -23.91
C TYR A 47 -0.13 22.45 -23.06
N ARG A 48 0.23 21.95 -21.89
CA ARG A 48 1.33 22.52 -21.10
C ARG A 48 2.55 21.64 -21.31
N GLU A 49 3.70 22.27 -21.53
CA GLU A 49 4.94 21.63 -21.10
C GLU A 49 4.84 21.49 -19.58
N SER A 50 4.63 20.27 -19.13
CA SER A 50 4.91 19.98 -17.74
C SER A 50 6.37 20.33 -17.48
N ALA A 51 6.67 20.97 -16.36
CA ALA A 51 8.06 21.06 -15.87
C ALA A 51 8.54 19.71 -15.32
N ASP A 52 7.67 18.69 -15.32
CA ASP A 52 8.01 17.35 -14.86
C ASP A 52 8.97 16.70 -15.84
N ASP A 53 10.14 16.33 -15.33
CA ASP A 53 11.12 15.49 -16.00
C ASP A 53 10.90 14.04 -15.55
N PHE A 54 10.66 13.15 -16.51
CA PHE A 54 10.37 11.74 -16.30
C PHE A 54 10.89 10.91 -17.48
N PHE A 55 11.00 9.58 -17.30
CA PHE A 55 11.65 8.69 -18.26
C PHE A 55 11.08 8.76 -19.67
N LEU A 56 9.75 8.64 -19.84
CA LEU A 56 9.18 8.57 -21.19
C LEU A 56 9.48 9.83 -22.01
N ARG A 57 9.46 11.01 -21.38
CA ARG A 57 9.80 12.25 -22.07
C ARG A 57 11.28 12.28 -22.47
N TRP A 58 12.17 11.80 -21.60
CA TRP A 58 13.58 11.66 -21.94
C TRP A 58 13.79 10.68 -23.12
N TYR A 59 13.12 9.53 -23.08
CA TYR A 59 13.31 8.43 -24.04
C TYR A 59 12.68 8.71 -25.41
N PHE A 60 11.47 9.25 -25.45
CA PHE A 60 10.71 9.50 -26.68
C PHE A 60 10.71 10.97 -27.13
N GLY A 61 11.24 11.90 -26.32
CA GLY A 61 11.31 13.32 -26.65
C GLY A 61 9.93 13.95 -26.85
N GLU A 62 9.80 14.73 -27.93
CA GLU A 62 8.58 15.46 -28.32
C GLU A 62 7.39 14.57 -28.73
N ARG A 63 7.62 13.26 -28.88
CA ARG A 63 6.55 12.31 -29.18
C ARG A 63 5.66 12.04 -27.98
N ILE A 64 6.12 12.32 -26.75
CA ILE A 64 5.25 12.25 -25.58
C ILE A 64 4.47 13.55 -25.44
N LYS A 65 3.16 13.45 -25.55
CA LYS A 65 2.20 14.53 -25.30
C LYS A 65 1.55 14.30 -23.93
N ILE A 66 1.33 15.38 -23.19
CA ILE A 66 0.67 15.35 -21.89
C ILE A 66 -0.64 16.11 -22.01
N HIS A 67 -1.73 15.49 -21.57
CA HIS A 67 -3.06 16.09 -21.55
C HIS A 67 -3.61 16.06 -20.12
N GLU A 68 -3.91 17.24 -19.57
CA GLU A 68 -4.51 17.38 -18.24
C GLU A 68 -6.03 17.50 -18.38
N VAL A 69 -6.76 16.56 -17.78
CA VAL A 69 -8.22 16.47 -17.91
C VAL A 69 -8.89 16.63 -16.55
N GLY A 70 -9.85 17.56 -16.47
CA GLY A 70 -10.66 17.76 -15.27
C GLY A 70 -11.55 16.55 -15.03
N VAL A 71 -11.47 15.97 -13.83
CA VAL A 71 -12.19 14.74 -13.46
C VAL A 71 -13.71 14.86 -13.62
N ALA A 72 -14.28 16.02 -13.35
CA ALA A 72 -15.71 16.26 -13.48
C ALA A 72 -16.19 16.31 -14.94
N GLN A 73 -15.28 16.52 -15.90
CA GLN A 73 -15.60 16.79 -17.30
C GLN A 73 -15.47 15.56 -18.20
N CYS A 74 -14.75 14.52 -17.75
CA CYS A 74 -14.38 13.40 -18.61
C CYS A 74 -14.48 12.08 -17.84
N PRO A 75 -15.53 11.27 -18.08
CA PRO A 75 -15.69 9.97 -17.42
C PRO A 75 -14.71 8.92 -17.97
N SER A 76 -14.21 9.07 -19.19
CA SER A 76 -13.21 8.18 -19.78
C SER A 76 -12.30 8.92 -20.76
N LEU A 77 -11.00 8.63 -20.70
CA LEU A 77 -9.99 9.16 -21.61
C LEU A 77 -10.03 8.40 -22.94
N GLU A 78 -9.81 9.11 -24.04
CA GLU A 78 -9.63 8.46 -25.34
C GLU A 78 -8.32 7.66 -25.35
N LYS A 79 -8.36 6.40 -25.81
CA LYS A 79 -7.17 5.55 -25.93
C LYS A 79 -6.25 5.99 -27.06
N THR A 80 -6.83 6.56 -28.11
CA THR A 80 -6.13 7.18 -29.24
C THR A 80 -6.72 8.56 -29.44
N LYS A 81 -5.86 9.57 -29.56
CA LYS A 81 -6.28 10.97 -29.67
C LYS A 81 -5.34 11.73 -30.60
N GLU A 82 -5.90 12.62 -31.41
CA GLU A 82 -5.12 13.57 -32.22
C GLU A 82 -4.61 14.72 -31.34
N LEU A 83 -3.30 14.86 -31.18
CA LEU A 83 -2.69 15.90 -30.35
C LEU A 83 -1.57 16.59 -31.12
N GLY A 84 -1.77 17.87 -31.46
CA GLY A 84 -0.78 18.64 -32.22
C GLY A 84 -0.60 18.17 -33.68
N GLY A 85 -1.62 17.52 -34.26
CA GLY A 85 -1.58 16.95 -35.62
C GLY A 85 -0.99 15.54 -35.70
N ASP A 86 -0.57 14.98 -34.55
CA ASP A 86 -0.10 13.60 -34.45
C ASP A 86 -1.23 12.70 -33.88
N THR A 87 -1.44 11.54 -34.50
CA THR A 87 -2.19 10.44 -33.87
C THR A 87 -1.37 9.91 -32.69
N CYS A 88 -1.91 9.98 -31.49
CA CYS A 88 -1.21 9.58 -30.27
C CYS A 88 -1.98 8.50 -29.50
N THR A 89 -1.24 7.59 -28.87
CA THR A 89 -1.79 6.46 -28.12
C THR A 89 -1.55 6.63 -26.61
N LEU A 90 -2.58 6.44 -25.78
CA LEU A 90 -2.50 6.53 -24.32
C LEU A 90 -1.59 5.42 -23.77
N VAL A 91 -0.50 5.80 -23.10
CA VAL A 91 0.50 4.87 -22.54
C VAL A 91 0.57 4.87 -21.01
N ALA A 92 0.14 5.95 -20.37
CA ALA A 92 0.02 6.04 -18.91
C ALA A 92 -1.01 7.11 -18.54
N SER A 93 -1.54 7.03 -17.33
CA SER A 93 -2.40 8.06 -16.75
C SER A 93 -2.17 8.10 -15.25
N LYS A 94 -2.37 9.28 -14.66
CA LYS A 94 -2.15 9.52 -13.23
C LYS A 94 -3.18 10.49 -12.68
N TYR A 95 -3.83 10.11 -11.60
CA TYR A 95 -4.74 10.98 -10.87
C TYR A 95 -3.95 11.92 -9.94
N GLU A 96 -4.18 13.23 -10.05
CA GLU A 96 -3.49 14.25 -9.27
C GLU A 96 -4.49 15.03 -8.42
N LYS A 97 -4.32 14.95 -7.09
CA LYS A 97 -4.93 15.91 -6.16
C LYS A 97 -3.98 17.09 -6.04
N GLN A 98 -4.42 18.27 -6.46
CA GLN A 98 -3.59 19.45 -6.32
C GLN A 98 -3.38 19.74 -4.83
N LYS A 99 -2.20 19.43 -4.29
CA LYS A 99 -1.75 20.04 -3.05
C LYS A 99 -1.61 21.54 -3.38
N LEU A 100 -2.34 22.41 -2.69
CA LEU A 100 -2.17 23.87 -2.75
C LEU A 100 -0.73 24.21 -2.32
N ARG A 101 0.26 23.99 -3.19
CA ARG A 101 1.59 24.49 -2.97
C ARG A 101 1.49 26.00 -3.23
N PRO A 102 1.89 26.87 -2.28
CA PRO A 102 1.91 28.32 -2.47
C PRO A 102 2.97 28.79 -3.50
N SER A 103 3.41 27.90 -4.38
CA SER A 103 4.28 28.20 -5.51
C SER A 103 3.57 29.18 -6.43
N LYS A 104 4.05 30.43 -6.43
CA LYS A 104 3.57 31.54 -7.27
C LYS A 104 3.60 31.25 -8.79
N TYR A 105 4.18 30.13 -9.23
CA TYR A 105 4.52 29.91 -10.64
C TYR A 105 3.73 28.81 -11.34
N HIS A 106 2.96 27.96 -10.65
CA HIS A 106 2.21 26.86 -11.30
C HIS A 106 0.87 26.56 -10.63
N ALA A 107 -0.07 27.49 -10.67
CA ALA A 107 -1.46 27.14 -10.42
C ALA A 107 -1.96 26.21 -11.56
N SER A 108 -2.38 24.99 -11.22
CA SER A 108 -3.22 24.20 -12.12
C SER A 108 -4.44 25.04 -12.51
N LYS A 109 -4.90 24.87 -13.74
CA LYS A 109 -6.06 25.60 -14.25
C LYS A 109 -7.36 25.21 -13.57
N PHE A 110 -7.35 24.06 -12.90
CA PHE A 110 -8.51 23.52 -12.21
C PHE A 110 -8.70 24.12 -10.80
N GLY A 111 -7.91 25.13 -10.42
CA GLY A 111 -8.18 25.94 -9.22
C GLY A 111 -8.22 25.15 -7.91
N GLY A 112 -7.42 24.10 -7.78
CA GLY A 112 -7.44 23.17 -6.64
C GLY A 112 -8.20 21.87 -6.90
N SER A 113 -9.02 21.81 -7.96
CA SER A 113 -9.81 20.62 -8.26
C SER A 113 -8.92 19.47 -8.75
N PRO A 114 -9.25 18.21 -8.41
CA PRO A 114 -8.53 17.05 -8.92
C PRO A 114 -8.61 16.95 -10.45
N PHE A 115 -7.54 16.45 -11.05
CA PHE A 115 -7.42 16.24 -12.49
C PHE A 115 -6.63 14.97 -12.79
N ILE A 116 -6.69 14.51 -14.02
CA ILE A 116 -5.92 13.36 -14.50
C ILE A 116 -4.88 13.87 -15.50
N LYS A 117 -3.62 13.50 -15.28
CA LYS A 117 -2.55 13.64 -16.27
C LYS A 117 -2.55 12.39 -17.14
N ALA A 118 -2.90 12.54 -18.41
CA ALA A 118 -2.86 11.49 -19.41
C ALA A 118 -1.61 11.66 -20.28
N TYR A 119 -0.85 10.59 -20.47
CA TYR A 119 0.39 10.58 -21.23
C TYR A 119 0.18 9.80 -22.51
N TYR A 120 0.32 10.49 -23.64
CA TYR A 120 0.10 9.97 -24.98
C TYR A 120 1.42 9.88 -25.74
N LEU A 121 1.66 8.77 -26.41
CA LEU A 121 2.81 8.58 -27.30
C LEU A 121 2.36 8.73 -28.75
N ALA A 122 2.88 9.74 -29.44
CA ALA A 122 2.67 9.95 -30.87
C ALA A 122 3.21 8.77 -31.68
N ASP A 123 2.50 8.40 -32.74
CA ASP A 123 2.85 7.29 -33.60
C ASP A 123 4.29 7.39 -34.12
N ASN A 124 4.97 6.26 -34.19
CA ASN A 124 6.35 6.23 -34.66
C ASN A 124 6.37 6.44 -36.18
N PRO A 125 7.20 7.35 -36.73
CA PRO A 125 7.34 7.53 -38.18
C PRO A 125 7.71 6.24 -38.93
N ASN A 126 8.34 5.28 -38.25
CA ASN A 126 8.70 3.97 -38.79
C ASN A 126 7.58 2.92 -38.66
N GLY A 127 6.38 3.29 -38.22
CA GLY A 127 5.24 2.39 -38.04
C GLY A 127 5.35 1.41 -36.87
N MET A 128 6.26 1.64 -35.91
CA MET A 128 6.27 0.89 -34.65
C MET A 128 5.10 1.31 -33.77
N SER A 129 4.33 0.34 -33.29
CA SER A 129 3.25 0.61 -32.33
C SER A 129 3.81 0.95 -30.95
N ALA A 130 3.05 1.73 -30.18
CA ALA A 130 3.39 2.08 -28.80
C ALA A 130 3.70 0.83 -27.94
N GLN A 131 2.92 -0.24 -28.09
CA GLN A 131 3.17 -1.52 -27.40
C GLN A 131 4.57 -2.08 -27.68
N LYS A 132 5.01 -2.13 -28.95
CA LYS A 132 6.35 -2.63 -29.30
C LYS A 132 7.46 -1.77 -28.73
N GLU A 133 7.23 -0.46 -28.66
CA GLU A 133 8.19 0.47 -28.06
C GLU A 133 8.26 0.31 -26.53
N LEU A 134 7.14 0.01 -25.86
CA LEU A 134 7.10 -0.31 -24.44
C LEU A 134 7.71 -1.69 -24.13
N ASP A 135 7.43 -2.71 -24.95
CA ASP A 135 8.04 -4.05 -24.84
C ASP A 135 9.57 -3.99 -24.98
N ALA A 136 10.09 -3.00 -25.70
CA ALA A 136 11.53 -2.75 -25.83
C ALA A 136 12.17 -2.15 -24.55
N ILE A 137 11.36 -1.59 -23.65
CA ILE A 137 11.80 -1.04 -22.35
C ILE A 137 11.81 -2.14 -21.30
N ALA A 138 10.74 -2.92 -21.18
CA ALA A 138 10.61 -4.01 -20.21
C ALA A 138 9.55 -5.03 -20.65
N ASN A 139 9.48 -6.19 -20.01
CA ASN A 139 8.51 -7.24 -20.36
C ASN A 139 7.18 -7.04 -19.63
N PHE A 140 6.43 -6.01 -20.05
CA PHE A 140 5.07 -5.76 -19.55
C PHE A 140 4.10 -6.89 -19.89
N GLY A 141 4.36 -7.67 -20.95
CA GLY A 141 3.54 -8.81 -21.34
C GLY A 141 3.38 -9.86 -20.25
N ASN A 142 4.38 -10.06 -19.38
CA ASN A 142 4.26 -10.97 -18.23
C ASN A 142 3.20 -10.54 -17.22
N LEU A 143 2.85 -9.24 -17.17
CA LEU A 143 1.82 -8.68 -16.29
C LEU A 143 0.44 -8.61 -16.96
N GLY A 144 0.25 -9.22 -18.14
CA GLY A 144 -1.00 -9.15 -18.90
C GLY A 144 -2.23 -9.74 -18.18
N LEU A 145 -2.02 -10.44 -17.08
CA LEU A 145 -3.04 -11.05 -16.20
C LEU A 145 -3.31 -10.21 -14.94
N SER A 146 -2.90 -8.94 -14.91
CA SER A 146 -3.17 -8.07 -13.76
C SER A 146 -3.28 -6.63 -14.26
N PRO A 147 -4.41 -6.24 -14.86
CA PRO A 147 -4.56 -4.93 -15.51
C PRO A 147 -4.24 -3.75 -14.57
N GLY A 148 -4.61 -3.86 -13.30
CA GLY A 148 -4.29 -2.87 -12.27
C GLY A 148 -2.79 -2.77 -11.99
N LYS A 149 -2.13 -3.90 -11.71
CA LYS A 149 -0.66 -3.98 -11.53
C LYS A 149 0.08 -3.44 -12.74
N LEU A 150 -0.36 -3.81 -13.95
CA LEU A 150 0.21 -3.36 -15.21
C LEU A 150 0.10 -1.85 -15.41
N ALA A 151 -1.08 -1.25 -15.20
CA ALA A 151 -1.28 0.20 -15.25
C ALA A 151 -0.35 0.93 -14.27
N ALA A 152 -0.22 0.41 -13.05
CA ALA A 152 0.69 0.97 -12.05
C ALA A 152 2.17 0.82 -12.39
N ARG A 153 2.56 -0.24 -13.13
CA ARG A 153 3.94 -0.39 -13.62
C ARG A 153 4.24 0.58 -14.77
N LEU A 154 3.26 0.89 -15.62
CA LEU A 154 3.40 1.94 -16.64
C LEU A 154 3.55 3.33 -16.00
N GLU A 155 2.88 3.59 -14.87
CA GLU A 155 3.04 4.84 -14.11
C GLU A 155 4.50 5.07 -13.64
N LEU A 156 5.28 4.00 -13.40
CA LEU A 156 6.69 4.13 -13.04
C LEU A 156 7.51 4.87 -14.10
N LEU A 157 7.14 4.77 -15.38
CA LEU A 157 7.82 5.44 -16.49
C LEU A 157 7.54 6.95 -16.56
N VAL A 158 6.52 7.42 -15.84
CA VAL A 158 6.15 8.84 -15.72
C VAL A 158 6.40 9.40 -14.32
N SER A 159 7.12 8.65 -13.48
CA SER A 159 7.57 9.12 -12.17
C SER A 159 8.50 10.33 -12.30
N THR A 160 8.12 11.43 -11.66
CA THR A 160 8.86 12.70 -11.73
C THR A 160 10.15 12.63 -10.92
N ALA A 161 11.25 13.07 -11.51
CA ALA A 161 12.52 13.23 -10.80
C ALA A 161 12.47 14.38 -9.79
N SER A 162 13.14 14.21 -8.66
CA SER A 162 13.53 15.33 -7.80
C SER A 162 14.47 16.26 -8.58
N CYS A 163 14.47 17.54 -8.24
CA CYS A 163 15.44 18.48 -8.78
C CYS A 163 16.59 18.69 -7.78
N SER A 164 17.80 18.86 -8.28
CA SER A 164 18.96 19.21 -7.47
C SER A 164 18.72 20.54 -6.73
N PRO A 165 19.12 20.66 -5.46
CA PRO A 165 19.07 21.92 -4.74
C PRO A 165 20.09 22.90 -5.34
N GLY A 166 19.63 23.98 -5.98
CA GLY A 166 20.54 24.95 -6.59
C GLY A 166 19.85 26.03 -7.44
N LYS A 167 20.65 26.98 -7.95
CA LYS A 167 20.19 28.04 -8.86
C LYS A 167 19.76 27.47 -10.22
N SER A 168 20.43 26.41 -10.68
CA SER A 168 20.01 25.62 -11.84
C SER A 168 19.32 24.37 -11.33
N LYS A 169 17.99 24.33 -11.43
CA LYS A 169 17.21 23.12 -11.09
C LYS A 169 17.34 22.14 -12.26
N SER A 170 18.28 21.21 -12.16
CA SER A 170 18.34 20.03 -13.04
C SER A 170 17.55 18.87 -12.41
N PRO A 171 16.83 18.07 -13.20
CA PRO A 171 16.26 16.83 -12.71
C PRO A 171 17.38 15.83 -12.38
N ASN A 172 17.22 15.10 -11.28
CA ASN A 172 18.11 14.02 -10.89
C ASN A 172 17.78 12.75 -11.70
N MET A 173 18.07 12.79 -13.00
CA MET A 173 17.93 11.68 -13.95
C MET A 173 19.25 11.40 -14.63
N PHE A 174 19.68 10.14 -14.62
CA PHE A 174 21.03 9.76 -15.05
C PHE A 174 20.97 8.55 -15.97
N GLU A 175 21.69 8.64 -17.09
CA GLU A 175 22.01 7.48 -17.92
C GLU A 175 23.33 6.89 -17.41
N LEU A 176 23.28 5.64 -16.96
CA LEU A 176 24.36 4.94 -16.30
C LEU A 176 24.89 3.80 -17.18
N PRO A 177 26.21 3.55 -17.21
CA PRO A 177 26.77 2.36 -17.86
C PRO A 177 26.21 1.06 -17.27
N THR A 178 26.03 0.02 -18.08
CA THR A 178 25.60 -1.29 -17.56
C THR A 178 26.54 -1.88 -16.52
N SER A 179 27.83 -1.53 -16.57
CA SER A 179 28.86 -2.09 -15.67
C SER A 179 28.77 -1.58 -14.24
N ILE A 180 27.95 -0.58 -13.95
CA ILE A 180 27.77 -0.04 -12.60
C ILE A 180 26.45 -0.44 -11.95
N VAL A 181 25.69 -1.32 -12.58
CA VAL A 181 24.44 -1.84 -12.03
C VAL A 181 24.50 -3.35 -12.08
N GLU A 182 24.30 -3.99 -10.93
CA GLU A 182 24.18 -5.43 -10.82
C GLU A 182 22.92 -5.81 -10.06
N GLU A 183 22.41 -6.99 -10.37
CA GLU A 183 21.35 -7.63 -9.60
C GLU A 183 22.02 -8.51 -8.54
N ILE A 184 21.53 -8.46 -7.31
CA ILE A 184 22.04 -9.28 -6.21
C ILE A 184 20.95 -10.22 -5.71
N ASP A 185 21.36 -11.40 -5.27
CA ASP A 185 20.49 -12.37 -4.64
C ASP A 185 20.48 -12.11 -3.13
N LEU A 186 19.36 -11.59 -2.63
CA LEU A 186 19.10 -11.41 -1.20
C LEU A 186 17.76 -12.08 -0.90
N PRO A 187 17.60 -12.67 0.30
CA PRO A 187 16.28 -13.06 0.78
C PRO A 187 15.31 -11.87 0.67
N ASP A 188 14.10 -12.11 0.17
CA ASP A 188 13.12 -11.05 -0.08
C ASP A 188 12.80 -10.27 1.21
N ASN A 189 12.70 -10.98 2.33
CA ASN A 189 12.44 -10.43 3.67
C ASN A 189 13.62 -9.64 4.28
N ALA A 190 14.82 -9.68 3.69
CA ALA A 190 15.97 -8.93 4.17
C ALA A 190 16.04 -7.51 3.58
N SER A 191 15.42 -7.28 2.42
CA SER A 191 15.58 -6.03 1.69
C SER A 191 14.26 -5.30 1.39
N GLU A 192 13.18 -6.03 1.13
CA GLU A 192 11.82 -5.53 0.88
C GLU A 192 11.77 -4.23 0.05
N GLY A 193 12.53 -4.16 -1.03
CA GLY A 193 12.56 -2.97 -1.90
C GLY A 193 13.66 -1.96 -1.58
N CYS A 194 14.67 -2.31 -0.78
CA CYS A 194 15.85 -1.49 -0.53
C CYS A 194 17.13 -2.16 -1.07
N GLY A 195 17.85 -1.46 -1.95
CA GLY A 195 19.14 -1.88 -2.51
C GLY A 195 20.28 -0.99 -2.02
N PHE A 196 21.44 -1.14 -2.66
CA PHE A 196 22.66 -0.44 -2.24
C PHE A 196 23.26 0.44 -3.33
N ILE A 197 23.86 1.56 -2.93
CA ILE A 197 24.61 2.46 -3.82
C ILE A 197 25.99 2.77 -3.25
N PRO A 198 27.07 2.75 -4.07
CA PRO A 198 28.39 3.16 -3.62
C PRO A 198 28.38 4.60 -3.11
N CYS A 199 29.01 4.84 -1.95
CA CYS A 199 29.11 6.16 -1.31
C CYS A 199 29.57 7.26 -2.27
N ASN A 200 30.66 7.01 -3.00
CA ASN A 200 31.26 7.95 -3.94
C ASN A 200 30.32 8.25 -5.12
N LEU A 201 29.64 7.24 -5.66
CA LEU A 201 28.71 7.41 -6.77
C LEU A 201 27.49 8.24 -6.34
N LEU A 202 26.93 7.96 -5.15
CA LEU A 202 25.82 8.76 -4.62
C LEU A 202 26.20 10.23 -4.47
N GLU A 203 27.38 10.49 -3.91
CA GLU A 203 27.90 11.86 -3.75
C GLU A 203 28.07 12.55 -5.11
N GLU A 204 28.61 11.85 -6.10
CA GLU A 204 28.78 12.37 -7.46
C GLU A 204 27.45 12.71 -8.13
N LEU A 205 26.48 11.79 -8.09
CA LEU A 205 25.15 11.98 -8.68
C LEU A 205 24.42 13.20 -8.10
N LEU A 206 24.62 13.47 -6.81
CA LEU A 206 24.03 14.61 -6.11
C LEU A 206 24.89 15.89 -6.17
N GLY A 207 25.98 15.88 -6.95
CA GLY A 207 26.81 17.07 -7.23
C GLY A 207 27.92 17.36 -6.23
N GLY A 208 28.27 16.42 -5.34
CA GLY A 208 29.45 16.45 -4.46
C GLY A 208 29.41 17.46 -3.30
N GLY A 209 28.32 18.21 -3.14
CA GLY A 209 28.13 19.17 -2.06
C GLY A 209 27.88 18.53 -0.70
N ASN A 210 27.73 19.34 0.36
CA ASN A 210 27.43 18.81 1.70
C ASN A 210 26.11 18.04 1.75
N ASP A 211 25.09 18.48 0.99
CA ASP A 211 23.83 17.73 0.90
C ASP A 211 24.00 16.34 0.28
N ALA A 212 24.93 16.21 -0.67
CA ALA A 212 25.29 14.94 -1.30
C ALA A 212 26.05 14.03 -0.33
N LYS A 213 27.03 14.59 0.38
CA LYS A 213 27.82 13.89 1.40
C LYS A 213 26.99 13.42 2.58
N ASN A 214 25.99 14.20 2.96
CA ASN A 214 25.10 13.91 4.08
C ASN A 214 23.93 13.02 3.65
N ALA A 215 23.77 12.73 2.35
CA ALA A 215 22.72 11.84 1.88
C ALA A 215 22.96 10.44 2.43
N ILE A 216 21.91 9.85 3.00
CA ILE A 216 21.92 8.49 3.57
C ILE A 216 21.41 7.52 2.50
N ASN A 217 20.31 7.89 1.86
CA ASN A 217 19.66 7.08 0.85
C ASN A 217 18.87 7.96 -0.13
N ILE A 218 18.45 7.33 -1.23
CA ILE A 218 17.64 7.94 -2.28
C ILE A 218 16.49 7.02 -2.65
N GLN A 219 15.30 7.58 -2.87
CA GLN A 219 14.19 6.83 -3.46
C GLN A 219 14.31 6.90 -4.98
N VAL A 220 14.23 5.76 -5.65
CA VAL A 220 14.59 5.65 -7.07
C VAL A 220 13.58 4.90 -7.92
N ARG A 221 13.68 5.12 -9.23
CA ARG A 221 13.29 4.16 -10.27
C ARG A 221 14.54 3.83 -11.06
N VAL A 222 14.78 2.55 -11.33
CA VAL A 222 15.82 2.11 -12.25
C VAL A 222 15.17 1.41 -13.43
N ILE A 223 15.37 1.95 -14.64
CA ILE A 223 14.82 1.41 -15.87
C ILE A 223 15.98 0.88 -16.69
N PHE A 224 16.09 -0.44 -16.75
CA PHE A 224 17.20 -1.09 -17.40
C PHE A 224 16.71 -2.29 -18.21
N PRO A 225 16.47 -2.16 -19.52
CA PRO A 225 15.91 -3.22 -20.36
C PRO A 225 16.57 -4.60 -20.25
N ALA A 226 17.86 -4.67 -19.88
CA ALA A 226 18.56 -5.93 -19.68
C ALA A 226 18.19 -6.65 -18.37
N LEU A 227 17.75 -5.92 -17.34
CA LEU A 227 17.39 -6.46 -16.01
C LEU A 227 15.90 -6.29 -15.69
N GLY A 228 15.28 -5.18 -16.09
CA GLY A 228 13.88 -4.87 -15.87
C GLY A 228 13.63 -3.44 -15.42
N ILE A 229 12.54 -3.24 -14.69
CA ILE A 229 12.21 -1.99 -14.01
C ILE A 229 12.21 -2.24 -12.51
N PHE A 230 12.98 -1.45 -11.78
CA PHE A 230 13.11 -1.52 -10.33
C PHE A 230 12.53 -0.27 -9.68
N LYS A 231 11.91 -0.44 -8.52
CA LYS A 231 11.39 0.64 -7.65
C LYS A 231 11.85 0.34 -6.23
N GLY A 232 12.33 1.39 -5.55
CA GLY A 232 12.47 1.37 -4.11
C GLY A 232 13.48 2.39 -3.61
N THR A 233 14.24 2.03 -2.58
CA THR A 233 15.27 2.89 -1.98
C THR A 233 16.66 2.33 -2.28
N LEU A 234 17.67 3.19 -2.45
CA LEU A 234 19.07 2.79 -2.43
C LEU A 234 19.74 3.46 -1.24
N VAL A 235 20.17 2.66 -0.27
CA VAL A 235 20.97 3.13 0.88
C VAL A 235 22.45 3.09 0.52
N ARG A 236 23.20 4.10 0.96
CA ARG A 236 24.65 4.09 0.73
C ARG A 236 25.30 2.95 1.50
N ARG A 237 26.28 2.29 0.86
CA ARG A 237 27.02 1.17 1.45
C ARG A 237 28.51 1.35 1.19
N ALA A 238 29.33 1.10 2.22
CA ALA A 238 30.78 1.09 2.10
C ALA A 238 31.27 -0.18 1.37
N GLY A 239 32.45 -0.11 0.76
CA GLY A 239 33.11 -1.29 0.17
C GLY A 239 32.55 -1.82 -1.17
N ILE A 240 31.41 -1.32 -1.66
CA ILE A 240 30.84 -1.71 -2.97
C ILE A 240 31.25 -0.77 -4.09
N SER A 241 31.29 -1.27 -5.33
CA SER A 241 31.70 -0.50 -6.53
C SER A 241 30.58 -0.31 -7.57
N THR A 242 29.46 -1.00 -7.40
CA THR A 242 28.30 -1.01 -8.30
C THR A 242 27.02 -0.76 -7.49
N ILE A 243 25.97 -0.27 -8.15
CA ILE A 243 24.61 -0.26 -7.61
C ILE A 243 24.12 -1.69 -7.57
N GLN A 244 23.63 -2.13 -6.41
CA GLN A 244 23.15 -3.49 -6.18
C GLN A 244 21.64 -3.49 -6.02
N LEU A 245 20.94 -4.20 -6.90
CA LEU A 245 19.48 -4.26 -6.96
C LEU A 245 18.98 -5.67 -6.57
N PRO A 246 18.35 -5.85 -5.40
CA PRO A 246 17.70 -7.12 -5.06
C PRO A 246 16.41 -7.34 -5.86
N ASP A 247 15.98 -8.60 -5.96
CA ASP A 247 14.78 -8.98 -6.73
C ASP A 247 13.50 -8.36 -6.16
N ALA A 248 13.39 -8.19 -4.85
CA ALA A 248 12.27 -7.48 -4.20
C ALA A 248 12.03 -6.05 -4.75
N MET A 249 13.06 -5.38 -5.29
CA MET A 249 12.91 -4.08 -5.96
C MET A 249 12.33 -4.21 -7.38
N LYS A 250 12.46 -5.37 -8.04
CA LYS A 250 12.04 -5.61 -9.43
C LYS A 250 10.53 -5.61 -9.53
N LYS A 251 10.00 -4.74 -10.38
CA LYS A 251 8.56 -4.55 -10.59
C LYS A 251 8.08 -5.01 -11.97
N VAL A 252 9.00 -5.08 -12.95
CA VAL A 252 8.79 -5.63 -14.30
C VAL A 252 10.07 -6.32 -14.76
N ASP A 253 9.96 -7.50 -15.36
CA ASP A 253 11.11 -8.24 -15.89
C ASP A 253 11.81 -7.53 -17.05
N LYS A 254 13.05 -7.96 -17.32
CA LYS A 254 13.83 -7.57 -18.50
C LYS A 254 13.06 -7.72 -19.79
N SER A 255 13.31 -6.81 -20.73
CA SER A 255 12.72 -6.83 -22.07
C SER A 255 13.08 -8.10 -22.83
N THR A 256 12.09 -8.71 -23.49
CA THR A 256 12.29 -9.82 -24.43
C THR A 256 12.39 -9.36 -25.88
N ALA A 257 11.97 -8.12 -26.18
CA ALA A 257 11.82 -7.62 -27.54
C ALA A 257 13.12 -7.13 -28.18
N ARG A 258 14.14 -6.71 -27.39
CA ARG A 258 15.31 -6.02 -27.95
C ARG A 258 16.64 -6.59 -27.46
N LYS A 259 17.37 -7.28 -28.35
CA LYS A 259 18.70 -7.87 -28.02
C LYS A 259 19.91 -6.93 -28.21
N LYS A 260 19.78 -5.79 -28.92
CA LYS A 260 20.96 -5.04 -29.42
C LYS A 260 20.96 -3.51 -29.22
N GLY A 261 19.96 -2.92 -28.55
CA GLY A 261 19.75 -1.46 -28.62
C GLY A 261 20.17 -0.63 -27.40
N PHE A 262 20.03 -1.16 -26.19
CA PHE A 262 20.09 -0.35 -24.98
C PHE A 262 21.19 -0.88 -24.06
N LYS A 263 22.28 -0.12 -23.93
CA LYS A 263 23.49 -0.49 -23.18
C LYS A 263 23.67 0.36 -21.92
N SER A 264 22.59 0.90 -21.41
CA SER A 264 22.59 1.76 -20.24
C SER A 264 21.42 1.43 -19.33
N ALA A 265 21.58 1.77 -18.05
CA ALA A 265 20.51 1.79 -17.07
C ALA A 265 20.10 3.26 -16.85
N PHE A 266 18.81 3.52 -16.66
CA PHE A 266 18.31 4.84 -16.34
C PHE A 266 17.96 4.92 -14.87
N LEU A 267 18.65 5.79 -14.14
CA LEU A 267 18.37 6.07 -12.74
C LEU A 267 17.58 7.37 -12.61
N ILE A 268 16.43 7.31 -11.96
CA ILE A 268 15.60 8.47 -11.62
C ILE A 268 15.55 8.56 -10.11
N ILE A 269 16.00 9.68 -9.54
CA ILE A 269 15.93 9.93 -8.11
C ILE A 269 14.68 10.73 -7.81
N ASN A 270 13.68 10.12 -7.17
CA ASN A 270 12.42 10.78 -6.81
C ASN A 270 12.53 11.60 -5.51
N SER A 271 13.34 11.13 -4.57
CA SER A 271 13.53 11.74 -3.25
C SER A 271 14.95 11.50 -2.75
N VAL A 272 15.47 12.41 -1.92
CA VAL A 272 16.79 12.33 -1.29
C VAL A 272 16.60 12.50 0.22
N TYR A 273 17.25 11.65 1.01
CA TYR A 273 17.21 11.68 2.47
C TYR A 273 18.62 11.89 3.05
N PRO A 274 18.77 12.61 4.18
CA PRO A 274 17.73 13.00 5.13
C PRO A 274 16.88 14.18 4.65
N SER A 275 15.63 14.23 5.12
CA SER A 275 14.75 15.37 4.87
C SER A 275 15.27 16.64 5.56
N ASN A 276 14.79 17.82 5.14
CA ASN A 276 15.15 19.08 5.83
C ASN A 276 14.74 19.08 7.31
N ASN A 277 13.62 18.41 7.65
CA ASN A 277 13.17 18.27 9.03
C ASN A 277 14.15 17.40 9.83
N SER A 278 14.61 16.28 9.26
CA SER A 278 15.59 15.41 9.89
C SER A 278 16.92 16.14 10.10
N LYS A 279 17.44 16.86 9.09
CA LYS A 279 18.64 17.71 9.22
C LYS A 279 18.53 18.77 10.32
N MET A 280 17.32 19.26 10.58
CA MET A 280 17.06 20.21 11.66
C MET A 280 17.07 19.49 13.02
N LEU A 281 16.43 18.34 13.15
CA LEU A 281 16.40 17.55 14.39
C LEU A 281 17.78 16.98 14.76
N GLU A 282 18.61 16.67 13.77
CA GLU A 282 20.00 16.25 13.97
C GLU A 282 20.78 17.24 14.87
N ARG A 283 20.54 18.53 14.69
CA ARG A 283 21.20 19.58 15.48
C ARG A 283 20.76 19.60 16.94
N GLN A 284 19.64 18.96 17.28
CA GLN A 284 19.13 18.83 18.64
C GLN A 284 19.79 17.63 19.31
N LEU A 285 19.92 16.53 18.57
CA LEU A 285 20.49 15.27 19.03
C LEU A 285 22.01 15.35 19.16
N ASN A 286 22.67 16.19 18.35
CA ASN A 286 24.11 16.37 18.41
C ASN A 286 24.49 17.38 19.53
N PRO A 287 25.12 16.93 20.64
CA PRO A 287 25.49 17.81 21.76
C PRO A 287 26.54 18.87 21.38
N TYR A 288 27.25 18.67 20.25
CA TYR A 288 28.25 19.59 19.73
C TYR A 288 27.68 20.59 18.72
N SER A 289 26.38 20.54 18.43
CA SER A 289 25.74 21.50 17.53
C SER A 289 25.62 22.87 18.21
N ILE A 290 26.51 23.81 17.83
CA ILE A 290 26.59 25.14 18.43
C ILE A 290 25.42 26.07 18.01
N ARG A 291 24.66 25.70 16.96
CA ARG A 291 23.66 26.61 16.37
C ARG A 291 22.24 26.12 16.62
N ALA A 292 21.52 26.88 17.45
CA ALA A 292 20.07 26.79 17.57
C ALA A 292 19.39 26.87 16.17
N PRO A 293 18.24 26.20 15.99
CA PRO A 293 17.46 26.32 14.76
C PRO A 293 17.02 27.77 14.53
N THR A 294 16.73 28.09 13.27
CA THR A 294 16.15 29.41 12.96
C THR A 294 14.67 29.42 13.36
N LYS A 295 14.14 30.58 13.74
CA LYS A 295 12.70 30.75 13.99
C LYS A 295 11.82 30.33 12.81
N SER A 296 12.34 30.39 11.58
CA SER A 296 11.61 29.89 10.40
C SER A 296 11.50 28.37 10.42
N SER A 297 12.59 27.69 10.76
CA SER A 297 12.63 26.22 10.87
C SER A 297 11.75 25.73 12.03
N GLU A 298 11.74 26.45 13.15
CA GLU A 298 10.81 26.15 14.27
C GLU A 298 9.34 26.25 13.85
N ARG A 299 8.97 27.20 12.99
CA ARG A 299 7.59 27.31 12.46
C ARG A 299 7.21 26.17 11.52
N GLU A 300 8.18 25.43 10.98
CA GLU A 300 7.94 24.27 10.13
C GLU A 300 7.71 23.00 10.95
N LEU A 301 7.99 23.01 12.26
CA LEU A 301 7.64 21.95 13.18
C LEU A 301 6.12 21.82 13.24
N LYS A 302 5.61 20.71 12.73
CA LYS A 302 4.21 20.32 12.89
C LYS A 302 4.07 19.54 14.19
N GLY A 303 2.95 19.75 14.89
CA GLY A 303 2.54 18.86 15.97
C GLY A 303 2.21 17.46 15.46
N LEU A 304 1.88 16.55 16.38
CA LEU A 304 1.49 15.20 16.05
C LEU A 304 0.22 15.18 15.18
N GLY A 305 0.19 14.28 14.19
CA GLY A 305 -1.02 14.02 13.42
C GLY A 305 -2.10 13.36 14.29
N SER A 306 -3.37 13.47 13.88
CA SER A 306 -4.48 12.87 14.65
C SER A 306 -4.35 11.35 14.77
N MET A 307 -3.97 10.64 13.70
CA MET A 307 -3.77 9.18 13.76
C MET A 307 -2.66 8.76 14.72
N ILE A 308 -1.56 9.53 14.80
CA ILE A 308 -0.49 9.24 15.76
C ILE A 308 -0.96 9.54 17.19
N THR A 309 -1.77 10.57 17.38
CA THR A 309 -2.39 10.88 18.67
C THR A 309 -3.30 9.74 19.12
N GLU A 310 -4.22 9.33 18.25
CA GLU A 310 -5.13 8.20 18.46
C GLU A 310 -4.35 6.91 18.73
N MET A 311 -3.25 6.67 18.00
CA MET A 311 -2.35 5.55 18.21
C MET A 311 -1.72 5.54 19.60
N LEU A 312 -1.11 6.65 20.02
CA LEU A 312 -0.46 6.71 21.33
C LEU A 312 -1.46 6.53 22.47
N LEU A 313 -2.62 7.17 22.39
CA LEU A 313 -3.68 7.03 23.39
C LEU A 313 -4.25 5.61 23.42
N GLY A 314 -4.50 4.99 22.26
CA GLY A 314 -5.01 3.63 22.18
C GLY A 314 -4.01 2.57 22.62
N CYS A 315 -2.71 2.84 22.50
CA CYS A 315 -1.63 2.04 23.09
C CYS A 315 -1.41 2.31 24.60
N GLY A 316 -2.39 2.90 25.29
CA GLY A 316 -2.39 3.02 26.75
C GLY A 316 -1.68 4.24 27.32
N VAL A 317 -1.20 5.19 26.50
CA VAL A 317 -0.61 6.44 27.02
C VAL A 317 -1.70 7.28 27.68
N PRO A 318 -1.56 7.67 28.97
CA PRO A 318 -2.53 8.54 29.63
C PRO A 318 -2.66 9.90 28.95
N SER A 319 -3.89 10.41 28.83
CA SER A 319 -4.16 11.64 28.09
C SER A 319 -3.41 12.86 28.62
N ASP A 320 -3.25 12.99 29.95
CA ASP A 320 -2.51 14.08 30.58
C ASP A 320 -1.00 14.01 30.31
N VAL A 321 -0.43 12.80 30.29
CA VAL A 321 0.98 12.57 29.92
C VAL A 321 1.20 12.89 28.44
N PHE A 322 0.27 12.46 27.58
CA PHE A 322 0.30 12.80 26.16
C PHE A 322 0.18 14.30 25.92
N GLU A 323 -0.74 15.00 26.59
CA GLU A 323 -0.93 16.45 26.44
C GLU A 323 0.33 17.22 26.83
N GLN A 324 0.95 16.86 27.96
CA GLN A 324 2.24 17.43 28.38
C GLN A 324 3.34 17.23 27.33
N TYR A 325 3.42 16.03 26.75
CA TYR A 325 4.35 15.75 25.65
C TYR A 325 4.01 16.58 24.40
N ASN A 326 2.75 16.62 23.99
CA ASN A 326 2.31 17.33 22.80
C ASN A 326 2.63 18.82 22.90
N GLU A 327 2.35 19.46 24.04
CA GLU A 327 2.71 20.86 24.30
C GLU A 327 4.23 21.08 24.24
N ARG A 328 5.00 20.20 24.87
CA ARG A 328 6.48 20.27 24.87
C ARG A 328 7.07 20.05 23.47
N SER A 329 6.55 19.10 22.69
CA SER A 329 7.05 18.72 21.37
C SER A 329 6.79 19.74 20.26
N GLN A 330 5.94 20.74 20.52
CA GLN A 330 5.79 21.91 19.67
C GLN A 330 7.02 22.83 19.71
N LYS A 331 7.88 22.66 20.72
CA LYS A 331 9.16 23.35 20.82
C LYS A 331 10.27 22.43 20.32
N TYR A 332 11.31 23.04 19.77
CA TYR A 332 12.44 22.32 19.20
C TYR A 332 13.15 21.44 20.22
N ASP A 333 13.51 21.99 21.38
CA ASP A 333 14.21 21.30 22.47
C ASP A 333 13.37 20.23 23.17
N GLY A 334 12.04 20.35 23.10
CA GLY A 334 11.09 19.44 23.72
C GLY A 334 10.65 18.26 22.85
N ARG A 335 11.14 18.17 21.61
CA ARG A 335 10.69 17.18 20.63
C ARG A 335 11.54 15.92 20.69
N SER A 336 10.89 14.78 20.90
CA SER A 336 11.52 13.46 20.98
C SER A 336 10.94 12.50 19.94
N HIS A 337 10.57 13.00 18.74
CA HIS A 337 10.05 12.19 17.65
C HIS A 337 10.44 12.74 16.28
N ALA A 338 10.50 11.86 15.28
CA ALA A 338 10.78 12.19 13.90
C ALA A 338 10.10 11.23 12.92
N ASP A 339 9.86 11.73 11.71
CA ASP A 339 9.51 10.90 10.55
C ASP A 339 10.82 10.51 9.85
N LEU A 340 11.16 9.23 9.86
CA LEU A 340 12.41 8.67 9.34
C LEU A 340 12.11 7.71 8.19
N VAL A 341 12.93 7.74 7.13
CA VAL A 341 12.79 6.74 6.06
C VAL A 341 13.32 5.38 6.53
N GLY A 342 12.60 4.32 6.23
CA GLY A 342 13.06 2.95 6.49
C GLY A 342 14.11 2.52 5.47
N VAL A 343 15.17 1.87 5.93
CA VAL A 343 16.17 1.21 5.07
C VAL A 343 16.53 -0.17 5.61
N CYS A 344 16.98 -1.05 4.72
CA CYS A 344 17.59 -2.31 5.14
C CYS A 344 18.99 -2.07 5.72
N ASP A 345 19.47 -3.05 6.47
CA ASP A 345 20.84 -3.10 6.96
C ASP A 345 21.86 -3.13 5.81
N CYS A 346 22.80 -2.19 5.82
CA CYS A 346 23.85 -2.09 4.81
C CYS A 346 25.22 -2.64 5.25
N THR A 347 25.33 -3.19 6.45
CA THR A 347 26.59 -3.66 7.04
C THR A 347 26.95 -5.09 6.65
N VAL A 348 28.20 -5.50 6.89
CA VAL A 348 28.62 -6.90 6.86
C VAL A 348 28.63 -7.42 8.31
N GLY A 349 27.91 -8.53 8.57
CA GLY A 349 27.70 -9.09 9.90
C GLY A 349 26.32 -8.75 10.50
N GLY A 350 25.76 -7.61 10.07
CA GLY A 350 24.38 -7.25 10.35
C GLY A 350 24.11 -6.74 11.77
N LEU A 351 22.97 -6.07 11.92
CA LEU A 351 22.36 -5.72 13.18
C LEU A 351 21.74 -6.98 13.82
N PRO A 352 21.70 -7.10 15.15
CA PRO A 352 21.03 -8.22 15.80
C PRO A 352 19.54 -8.28 15.40
N PRO A 353 18.96 -9.47 15.12
CA PRO A 353 17.55 -9.59 14.76
C PRO A 353 16.63 -8.99 15.84
N GLY A 354 15.50 -8.42 15.41
CA GLY A 354 14.56 -7.76 16.32
C GLY A 354 14.99 -6.37 16.79
N THR A 355 16.11 -5.84 16.29
CA THR A 355 16.64 -4.53 16.65
C THR A 355 16.58 -3.53 15.49
N VAL A 356 16.78 -2.25 15.79
CA VAL A 356 16.94 -1.19 14.80
C VAL A 356 18.16 -0.33 15.09
N PHE A 357 18.73 0.30 14.07
CA PHE A 357 19.71 1.37 14.22
C PHE A 357 19.13 2.69 13.69
N VAL A 358 19.16 3.74 14.51
CA VAL A 358 18.68 5.07 14.10
C VAL A 358 19.89 5.93 13.75
N THR A 359 20.00 6.35 12.49
CA THR A 359 21.17 7.12 12.04
C THR A 359 21.26 8.44 12.81
N GLY A 360 22.46 8.90 13.17
CA GLY A 360 22.68 10.17 13.86
C GLY A 360 22.15 10.30 15.30
N PHE A 361 21.57 9.25 15.90
CA PHE A 361 21.19 9.22 17.32
C PHE A 361 22.41 9.24 18.27
N GLY A 362 23.61 8.98 17.72
CA GLY A 362 24.89 9.04 18.42
C GLY A 362 25.38 7.68 18.91
N VAL A 363 26.70 7.46 18.81
CA VAL A 363 27.40 6.39 19.51
C VAL A 363 27.50 6.80 20.99
N GLY A 364 26.96 5.99 21.89
CA GLY A 364 26.91 6.32 23.32
C GLY A 364 25.63 7.06 23.77
N GLY A 365 24.53 6.96 23.00
CA GLY A 365 23.21 7.09 23.60
C GLY A 365 23.06 6.15 24.80
N SER A 366 22.09 6.40 25.69
CA SER A 366 21.88 5.53 26.85
C SER A 366 21.65 4.09 26.38
N SER A 367 22.62 3.21 26.64
CA SER A 367 22.56 1.79 26.29
C SER A 367 21.23 1.20 26.79
N GLY A 368 20.56 0.41 25.95
CA GLY A 368 19.23 -0.15 26.25
C GLY A 368 18.05 0.78 25.96
N GLN A 369 18.22 1.83 25.14
CA GLN A 369 17.12 2.69 24.73
C GLN A 369 16.20 1.94 23.75
N ASN A 370 14.90 1.89 24.06
CA ASN A 370 13.86 1.46 23.15
C ASN A 370 13.31 2.64 22.34
N ILE A 371 12.70 2.34 21.20
CA ILE A 371 12.02 3.33 20.36
C ILE A 371 10.66 2.79 19.93
N PHE A 372 9.63 3.63 20.03
CA PHE A 372 8.33 3.36 19.46
C PHE A 372 8.37 3.69 17.97
N ILE A 373 7.94 2.75 17.12
CA ILE A 373 7.93 2.87 15.67
C ILE A 373 6.57 2.46 15.13
N THR A 374 6.01 3.28 14.23
CA THR A 374 4.82 2.93 13.43
C THR A 374 4.92 3.55 12.03
N ARG A 375 4.03 3.17 11.11
CA ARG A 375 3.93 3.76 9.76
C ARG A 375 2.53 4.31 9.52
N PHE A 376 2.45 5.53 9.00
CA PHE A 376 1.18 6.09 8.53
C PHE A 376 0.69 5.37 7.25
N PRO A 377 -0.61 5.05 7.14
CA PRO A 377 -1.65 5.18 8.18
C PRO A 377 -1.54 4.12 9.28
N CYS A 378 -1.63 4.53 10.55
CA CYS A 378 -1.56 3.65 11.72
C CYS A 378 -2.95 3.63 12.38
N THR A 379 -3.68 2.52 12.25
CA THR A 379 -5.11 2.47 12.56
C THR A 379 -5.50 1.55 13.70
N GLU A 380 -4.58 0.72 14.16
CA GLU A 380 -4.76 -0.22 15.27
C GLU A 380 -3.43 -0.43 16.03
N PRO A 381 -3.44 -0.81 17.32
CA PRO A 381 -2.20 -0.94 18.11
C PRO A 381 -1.14 -1.85 17.47
N GLY A 382 -1.58 -2.90 16.77
CA GLY A 382 -0.69 -3.83 16.06
C GLY A 382 0.10 -3.20 14.90
N ASP A 383 -0.24 -1.99 14.47
CA ASP A 383 0.54 -1.23 13.47
C ASP A 383 1.81 -0.59 14.04
N ALA A 384 2.08 -0.77 15.35
CA ALA A 384 3.21 -0.20 16.04
C ALA A 384 4.02 -1.26 16.77
N LYS A 385 5.30 -0.98 16.96
CA LYS A 385 6.24 -1.79 17.73
C LYS A 385 7.09 -0.90 18.62
N VAL A 386 7.49 -1.43 19.77
CA VAL A 386 8.59 -0.88 20.57
C VAL A 386 9.79 -1.77 20.34
N LEU A 387 10.88 -1.19 19.81
CA LEU A 387 12.05 -1.94 19.38
C LEU A 387 13.32 -1.44 20.08
N PRO A 388 14.24 -2.34 20.46
CA PRO A 388 15.54 -1.96 20.99
C PRO A 388 16.41 -1.27 19.92
N VAL A 389 17.05 -0.16 20.31
CA VAL A 389 17.98 0.59 19.46
C VAL A 389 19.42 0.12 19.70
N VAL A 390 20.11 -0.23 18.63
CA VAL A 390 21.54 -0.57 18.67
C VAL A 390 22.37 0.71 18.86
N THR A 391 22.97 0.88 20.03
CA THR A 391 23.83 2.03 20.38
C THR A 391 25.31 1.69 20.51
N GLU A 392 25.64 0.39 20.48
CA GLU A 392 26.98 -0.17 20.62
C GLU A 392 27.27 -1.14 19.48
N LYS A 393 28.55 -1.29 19.13
CA LYS A 393 28.96 -2.14 18.01
C LYS A 393 28.64 -3.61 18.29
N PRO A 394 27.83 -4.29 17.46
CA PRO A 394 27.65 -5.74 17.57
C PRO A 394 28.97 -6.49 17.41
N GLU A 395 29.12 -7.63 18.09
CA GLU A 395 30.37 -8.42 18.09
C GLU A 395 30.78 -8.86 16.68
N GLU A 396 29.80 -9.24 15.85
CA GLU A 396 30.01 -9.72 14.49
C GLU A 396 30.23 -8.59 13.47
N MET A 397 30.00 -7.33 13.84
CA MET A 397 30.11 -6.19 12.94
C MET A 397 31.55 -5.66 12.87
N SER A 398 32.00 -5.40 11.64
CA SER A 398 33.32 -4.81 11.39
C SER A 398 33.41 -3.37 11.93
N ASP A 399 34.62 -2.94 12.31
CA ASP A 399 34.85 -1.55 12.71
C ASP A 399 34.58 -0.57 11.56
N GLU A 400 34.83 -0.97 10.31
CA GLU A 400 34.56 -0.15 9.13
C GLU A 400 33.08 0.10 8.94
N ASP A 401 32.25 -0.95 9.02
CA ASP A 401 30.79 -0.84 8.93
C ASP A 401 30.21 -0.05 10.09
N TRP A 402 30.66 -0.31 11.31
CA TRP A 402 30.23 0.44 12.48
C TRP A 402 30.54 1.93 12.33
N ASN A 403 31.78 2.27 11.98
CA ASN A 403 32.18 3.65 11.74
C ASN A 403 31.39 4.27 10.58
N HIS A 404 31.07 3.49 9.55
CA HIS A 404 30.26 3.93 8.43
C HIS A 404 28.85 4.32 8.86
N ILE A 405 28.10 3.43 9.52
CA ILE A 405 26.71 3.71 9.92
C ILE A 405 26.63 4.79 11.00
N CYS A 406 27.63 4.85 11.90
CA CYS A 406 27.74 5.90 12.91
C CYS A 406 28.07 7.27 12.32
N GLY A 407 28.70 7.30 11.13
CA GLY A 407 28.98 8.52 10.38
C GLY A 407 27.80 9.05 9.55
N LEU A 408 26.68 8.32 9.48
CA LEU A 408 25.50 8.74 8.74
C LEU A 408 24.74 9.84 9.48
N SER A 409 24.25 10.82 8.71
CA SER A 409 23.42 11.91 9.24
C SER A 409 22.12 11.39 9.86
N PHE A 410 21.49 12.15 10.76
CA PHE A 410 20.17 11.81 11.30
C PHE A 410 19.07 11.90 10.22
N GLY A 411 18.33 10.81 10.02
CA GLY A 411 17.16 10.81 9.14
C GLY A 411 16.69 9.47 8.56
N ALA A 412 17.26 8.35 9.00
CA ALA A 412 16.80 7.02 8.61
C ALA A 412 16.71 6.09 9.83
N VAL A 413 15.82 5.10 9.74
CA VAL A 413 15.78 3.93 10.62
C VAL A 413 16.18 2.71 9.80
N MET A 414 17.23 2.03 10.26
CA MET A 414 17.79 0.85 9.64
C MET A 414 17.29 -0.39 10.38
N PHE A 415 16.57 -1.25 9.68
CA PHE A 415 15.99 -2.46 10.26
C PHE A 415 16.96 -3.62 10.13
N ALA A 416 17.14 -4.38 11.21
CA ALA A 416 17.91 -5.61 11.18
C ALA A 416 17.25 -6.63 10.25
N SER A 417 18.06 -7.30 9.44
CA SER A 417 17.59 -8.41 8.63
C SER A 417 17.24 -9.61 9.52
N PRO A 418 16.16 -10.35 9.20
CA PRO A 418 15.89 -11.61 9.87
C PRO A 418 17.00 -12.63 9.62
N ARG A 419 17.20 -13.56 10.58
CA ARG A 419 18.12 -14.70 10.41
C ARG A 419 17.54 -15.78 9.51
N ASP A 420 16.22 -15.96 9.58
CA ASP A 420 15.49 -16.94 8.79
C ASP A 420 14.87 -16.26 7.56
N ALA A 421 15.11 -16.82 6.38
CA ALA A 421 14.55 -16.33 5.12
C ALA A 421 13.02 -16.49 5.04
N GLU A 422 12.43 -17.35 5.88
CA GLU A 422 10.97 -17.56 5.94
C GLU A 422 10.27 -16.62 6.95
N SER A 423 11.03 -16.00 7.86
CA SER A 423 10.45 -15.13 8.88
C SER A 423 9.96 -13.79 8.32
N ILE A 424 8.92 -13.23 8.94
CA ILE A 424 8.39 -11.91 8.59
C ILE A 424 9.41 -10.84 8.96
N SER A 425 9.71 -9.94 8.03
CA SER A 425 10.62 -8.83 8.31
C SER A 425 10.03 -7.86 9.35
N LEU A 426 10.90 -7.12 10.05
CA LEU A 426 10.43 -6.07 10.97
C LEU A 426 9.55 -5.01 10.27
N PRO A 427 9.91 -4.46 9.09
CA PRO A 427 9.03 -3.54 8.36
C PRO A 427 7.65 -4.15 8.04
N ALA A 428 7.59 -5.39 7.56
CA ALA A 428 6.33 -6.06 7.26
C ALA A 428 5.47 -6.28 8.52
N SER A 429 6.10 -6.52 9.67
CA SER A 429 5.39 -6.62 10.96
C SER A 429 4.79 -5.29 11.45
N ILE A 430 5.28 -4.15 10.93
CA ILE A 430 4.81 -2.82 11.26
C ILE A 430 3.88 -2.38 10.13
N ASN A 431 2.58 -2.66 10.25
CA ASN A 431 1.58 -2.21 9.28
C ASN A 431 1.86 -2.66 7.83
N LYS A 432 2.38 -3.89 7.64
CA LYS A 432 2.69 -4.45 6.30
C LYS A 432 3.54 -3.49 5.45
N SER A 433 4.46 -2.77 6.11
CA SER A 433 5.33 -1.80 5.44
C SER A 433 6.41 -2.50 4.64
N ASP A 434 7.04 -1.76 3.72
CA ASP A 434 8.23 -2.20 3.01
C ASP A 434 9.34 -1.14 3.13
N LEU A 435 10.45 -1.31 2.41
CA LEU A 435 11.58 -0.39 2.42
C LEU A 435 11.74 0.36 1.09
N ASP A 436 10.65 0.49 0.32
CA ASP A 436 10.64 1.09 -1.02
C ASP A 436 10.50 2.63 -1.03
N GLY A 437 10.57 3.20 0.18
CA GLY A 437 10.55 4.62 0.49
C GLY A 437 9.53 4.99 1.58
N ASP A 438 9.03 3.99 2.32
CA ASP A 438 8.14 4.17 3.46
C ASP A 438 8.81 5.01 4.55
N ILE A 439 7.98 5.83 5.19
CA ILE A 439 8.37 6.77 6.24
C ILE A 439 7.72 6.30 7.54
N PHE A 440 8.57 6.02 8.51
CA PHE A 440 8.22 5.56 9.83
C PHE A 440 8.22 6.73 10.81
N PHE A 441 7.17 6.81 11.62
CA PHE A 441 7.14 7.69 12.78
C PHE A 441 7.89 7.01 13.92
N CYS A 442 8.96 7.64 14.39
CA CYS A 442 9.81 7.12 15.45
C CYS A 442 9.76 8.06 16.66
N LEU A 443 9.45 7.54 17.84
CA LEU A 443 9.29 8.27 19.11
C LEU A 443 10.19 7.64 20.19
N TRP A 444 10.97 8.47 20.85
CA TRP A 444 11.95 8.06 21.86
C TRP A 444 11.79 8.85 23.17
N ASP A 445 10.58 9.36 23.44
CA ASP A 445 10.34 10.16 24.64
C ASP A 445 10.30 9.27 25.90
N PRO A 446 11.17 9.52 26.89
CA PRO A 446 11.25 8.66 28.08
C PRO A 446 10.02 8.76 28.99
N THR A 447 9.14 9.76 28.80
CA THR A 447 7.88 9.88 29.56
C THR A 447 6.74 9.08 28.94
N LEU A 448 6.85 8.71 27.66
CA LEU A 448 5.83 7.95 26.93
C LEU A 448 6.20 6.46 26.79
N LEU A 449 7.49 6.16 26.58
CA LEU A 449 7.97 4.80 26.31
C LEU A 449 7.53 3.76 27.36
N PRO A 450 7.56 4.02 28.68
CA PRO A 450 7.15 3.00 29.66
C PRO A 450 5.72 2.48 29.46
N TYR A 451 4.79 3.35 29.10
CA TYR A 451 3.39 2.96 28.82
C TYR A 451 3.28 2.14 27.52
N LEU A 452 4.07 2.52 26.51
CA LEU A 452 4.09 1.83 25.23
C LEU A 452 4.77 0.46 25.34
N GLU A 453 5.81 0.34 26.17
CA GLU A 453 6.48 -0.93 26.49
C GLU A 453 5.56 -1.88 27.23
N GLU A 454 4.80 -1.40 28.22
CA GLU A 454 3.81 -2.20 28.94
C GLU A 454 2.75 -2.77 27.99
N MET A 455 2.25 -1.97 27.05
CA MET A 455 1.18 -2.39 26.15
C MET A 455 1.68 -3.22 24.94
N LEU A 456 2.86 -2.93 24.41
CA LEU A 456 3.36 -3.53 23.17
C LEU A 456 4.50 -4.54 23.38
N GLY A 457 5.17 -4.53 24.54
CA GLY A 457 6.35 -5.35 24.83
C GLY A 457 6.04 -6.83 25.08
N ASP A 458 4.92 -7.13 25.74
CA ASP A 458 4.59 -8.51 26.18
C ASP A 458 4.00 -9.41 25.07
N ASN A 459 3.64 -8.82 23.92
CA ASN A 459 3.01 -9.56 22.81
C ASN A 459 4.00 -10.17 21.80
N ASN A 460 5.32 -9.99 21.98
CA ASN A 460 6.31 -10.46 21.00
C ASN A 460 6.75 -11.93 21.16
N GLU A 461 6.40 -12.63 22.24
CA GLU A 461 6.77 -14.06 22.40
C GLU A 461 5.59 -15.04 22.30
N LYS A 462 4.35 -14.55 22.41
CA LYS A 462 3.20 -15.33 21.94
C LYS A 462 3.04 -15.03 20.47
N GLU A 463 3.94 -15.59 19.65
CA GLU A 463 3.60 -15.85 18.25
C GLU A 463 2.28 -16.61 18.29
N VAL A 464 1.21 -15.88 17.97
CA VAL A 464 -0.04 -16.47 17.52
C VAL A 464 0.39 -17.23 16.28
N SER A 465 0.58 -18.54 16.43
CA SER A 465 0.63 -19.43 15.29
C SER A 465 -0.72 -19.27 14.60
N ASP A 466 -0.81 -18.35 13.64
CA ASP A 466 -1.97 -18.13 12.76
C ASP A 466 -2.20 -19.32 11.79
N GLU A 467 -1.77 -20.52 12.20
CA GLU A 467 -2.27 -21.82 11.75
C GLU A 467 -3.01 -22.54 12.88
N GLU A 468 -3.81 -21.82 13.69
CA GLU A 468 -4.99 -22.47 14.26
C GLU A 468 -5.97 -22.72 13.11
N ASP A 469 -5.71 -23.82 12.39
CA ASP A 469 -6.77 -24.70 11.95
C ASP A 469 -7.81 -24.76 13.08
N PHE A 470 -9.04 -24.36 12.76
CA PHE A 470 -10.22 -24.62 13.56
C PHE A 470 -10.42 -26.15 13.66
N GLU A 471 -9.56 -26.86 14.37
CA GLU A 471 -9.87 -28.19 14.89
C GLU A 471 -10.80 -27.98 16.08
N GLU A 472 -12.07 -28.34 15.89
CA GLU A 472 -13.08 -28.52 16.93
C GLU A 472 -12.56 -29.52 17.98
N ASN A 473 -11.76 -29.05 18.93
CA ASN A 473 -11.57 -29.75 20.18
C ASN A 473 -12.82 -29.52 21.03
N ASN A 474 -13.65 -30.55 21.07
CA ASN A 474 -14.75 -30.77 21.99
C ASN A 474 -14.33 -30.44 23.44
N VAL A 475 -14.53 -29.19 23.85
CA VAL A 475 -14.53 -28.78 25.26
C VAL A 475 -15.99 -28.56 25.64
N GLU A 476 -16.61 -29.60 26.23
CA GLU A 476 -17.88 -29.43 26.92
C GLU A 476 -17.66 -28.48 28.12
N GLY A 477 -18.28 -27.30 28.08
CA GLY A 477 -18.61 -26.55 29.30
C GLY A 477 -17.98 -25.16 29.51
N VAL A 478 -17.75 -24.37 28.46
CA VAL A 478 -17.54 -22.91 28.62
C VAL A 478 -18.60 -22.17 27.82
N GLU A 479 -19.55 -21.53 28.52
CA GLU A 479 -20.51 -20.59 27.93
C GLU A 479 -19.73 -19.35 27.48
N LEU A 480 -19.39 -19.28 26.19
CA LEU A 480 -18.92 -18.06 25.56
C LEU A 480 -20.13 -17.13 25.36
N GLU A 481 -20.10 -15.95 25.98
CA GLU A 481 -21.10 -14.90 25.74
C GLU A 481 -20.90 -14.36 24.31
N ASP A 482 -21.87 -14.67 23.45
CA ASP A 482 -21.83 -14.35 22.02
C ASP A 482 -22.14 -12.86 21.80
N ASP A 483 -21.16 -12.10 21.28
CA ASP A 483 -21.22 -10.63 21.09
C ASP A 483 -22.02 -10.21 19.83
N SER A 484 -23.10 -10.94 19.51
CA SER A 484 -23.99 -10.70 18.35
C SER A 484 -24.99 -9.55 18.55
N GLY A 485 -24.86 -8.81 19.66
CA GLY A 485 -25.87 -7.89 20.18
C GLY A 485 -26.17 -6.64 19.33
N ASP A 486 -25.34 -6.25 18.37
CA ASP A 486 -25.59 -4.99 17.64
C ASP A 486 -26.66 -5.11 16.53
N SER A 487 -27.09 -6.34 16.22
CA SER A 487 -28.10 -6.63 15.19
C SER A 487 -29.53 -6.17 15.53
N VAL A 488 -29.84 -5.79 16.77
CA VAL A 488 -31.23 -5.47 17.19
C VAL A 488 -31.56 -3.97 17.20
N LEU A 489 -30.59 -3.07 16.96
CA LEU A 489 -30.86 -1.63 16.93
C LEU A 489 -31.76 -1.28 15.73
N GLY A 490 -32.85 -0.56 16.02
CA GLY A 490 -33.91 -0.25 15.05
C GLY A 490 -34.95 -1.36 14.87
N ALA A 491 -34.79 -2.52 15.52
CA ALA A 491 -35.79 -3.58 15.47
C ALA A 491 -37.09 -3.15 16.16
N HIS A 492 -38.20 -3.67 15.63
CA HIS A 492 -39.54 -3.51 16.18
C HIS A 492 -39.86 -4.66 17.13
N VAL A 493 -40.08 -4.35 18.40
CA VAL A 493 -40.35 -5.31 19.47
C VAL A 493 -41.72 -5.05 20.12
N PRO A 494 -42.49 -6.11 20.42
CA PRO A 494 -43.77 -5.98 21.09
C PRO A 494 -43.55 -5.57 22.55
N LEU A 495 -43.98 -4.37 22.91
CA LEU A 495 -43.91 -3.84 24.28
C LEU A 495 -45.32 -3.74 24.88
N MET A 496 -45.51 -4.25 26.10
CA MET A 496 -46.80 -4.17 26.79
C MET A 496 -46.96 -2.83 27.50
N ILE A 497 -47.76 -1.92 26.93
CA ILE A 497 -48.04 -0.59 27.51
C ILE A 497 -49.53 -0.50 27.81
N ASP A 498 -49.89 -0.24 29.07
CA ASP A 498 -51.26 -0.12 29.56
C ASP A 498 -52.14 -1.34 29.22
N GLY A 499 -51.58 -2.54 29.34
CA GLY A 499 -52.28 -3.80 29.04
C GLY A 499 -52.52 -4.06 27.56
N LYS A 500 -51.93 -3.26 26.65
CA LYS A 500 -51.98 -3.46 25.20
C LYS A 500 -50.58 -3.64 24.65
N THR A 501 -50.40 -4.63 23.79
CA THR A 501 -49.14 -4.79 23.03
C THR A 501 -49.02 -3.66 22.00
N ARG A 502 -47.92 -2.93 22.07
CA ARG A 502 -47.55 -1.86 21.15
C ARG A 502 -46.25 -2.24 20.45
N ASP A 503 -46.07 -1.73 19.25
CA ASP A 503 -44.87 -1.99 18.47
C ASP A 503 -43.84 -0.90 18.76
N ALA A 504 -42.82 -1.22 19.55
CA ALA A 504 -41.81 -0.30 20.06
C ALA A 504 -40.47 -0.52 19.34
N ILE A 505 -39.61 0.50 19.31
CA ILE A 505 -38.34 0.46 18.56
C ILE A 505 -37.17 0.38 19.53
N VAL A 506 -36.22 -0.53 19.28
CA VAL A 506 -34.95 -0.58 19.99
C VAL A 506 -34.09 0.62 19.57
N ALA A 507 -33.98 1.62 20.43
CA ALA A 507 -33.43 2.93 20.09
C ALA A 507 -31.91 3.04 20.28
N SER A 508 -31.37 2.43 21.34
CA SER A 508 -29.93 2.48 21.66
C SER A 508 -29.52 1.39 22.65
N LYS A 509 -28.24 1.08 22.73
CA LYS A 509 -27.64 0.24 23.78
C LYS A 509 -27.44 1.08 25.06
N THR A 510 -27.47 0.46 26.24
CA THR A 510 -27.09 1.12 27.50
C THR A 510 -25.59 1.32 27.56
N SER A 511 -25.11 2.21 28.45
CA SER A 511 -23.69 2.56 28.55
C SER A 511 -22.78 1.40 29.01
N ASP A 512 -23.36 0.36 29.60
CA ASP A 512 -22.68 -0.87 30.00
C ASP A 512 -22.67 -1.95 28.90
N GLY A 513 -23.30 -1.72 27.74
CA GLY A 513 -23.36 -2.67 26.63
C GLY A 513 -24.32 -3.84 26.81
N ASN A 514 -24.86 -4.08 28.01
CA ASN A 514 -25.56 -5.34 28.28
C ASN A 514 -27.08 -5.30 28.05
N LYS A 515 -27.66 -4.10 27.87
CA LYS A 515 -29.09 -3.91 27.69
C LYS A 515 -29.38 -2.88 26.60
N TYR A 516 -30.65 -2.78 26.26
CA TYR A 516 -31.14 -1.92 25.19
C TYR A 516 -32.30 -1.06 25.67
N ILE A 517 -32.32 0.16 25.18
CA ILE A 517 -33.34 1.16 25.44
C ILE A 517 -34.39 1.04 24.33
N VAL A 518 -35.58 0.54 24.67
CA VAL A 518 -36.73 0.39 23.79
C VAL A 518 -37.67 1.57 23.98
N LYS A 519 -38.14 2.19 22.89
CA LYS A 519 -38.99 3.38 22.93
C LYS A 519 -40.29 3.23 22.16
N TYR A 520 -41.37 3.76 22.75
CA TYR A 520 -42.67 3.96 22.11
C TYR A 520 -43.24 5.33 22.52
N GLY A 521 -43.14 6.33 21.64
CA GLY A 521 -43.50 7.71 22.00
C GLY A 521 -42.60 8.23 23.12
N GLU A 522 -43.19 8.64 24.25
CA GLU A 522 -42.45 9.06 25.45
C GLU A 522 -42.11 7.89 26.40
N TYR A 523 -42.69 6.70 26.18
CA TYR A 523 -42.37 5.52 26.99
C TYR A 523 -40.99 4.97 26.62
N THR A 524 -40.21 4.64 27.65
CA THR A 524 -38.88 4.05 27.53
C THR A 524 -38.78 2.87 28.48
N GLU A 525 -38.34 1.73 27.98
CA GLU A 525 -38.10 0.51 28.76
C GLU A 525 -36.70 -0.02 28.47
N ILE A 526 -36.02 -0.55 29.49
CA ILE A 526 -34.70 -1.15 29.35
C ILE A 526 -34.90 -2.66 29.31
N MET A 527 -34.55 -3.29 28.19
CA MET A 527 -34.68 -4.73 27.98
C MET A 527 -33.30 -5.34 27.73
N SER A 528 -33.02 -6.48 28.32
CA SER A 528 -31.88 -7.32 27.95
C SER A 528 -32.05 -7.86 26.53
N TYR A 529 -30.96 -8.33 25.92
CA TYR A 529 -31.03 -9.01 24.62
C TYR A 529 -32.03 -10.20 24.66
N ALA A 530 -31.97 -11.00 25.72
CA ALA A 530 -32.89 -12.12 25.92
C ALA A 530 -34.37 -11.69 26.00
N GLU A 531 -34.67 -10.56 26.65
CA GLU A 531 -36.03 -10.03 26.73
C GLU A 531 -36.51 -9.41 25.40
N LEU A 532 -35.62 -8.75 24.65
CA LEU A 532 -35.91 -8.21 23.32
C LEU A 532 -36.23 -9.31 22.32
N MET A 533 -35.44 -10.37 22.36
CA MET A 533 -35.60 -11.52 21.50
C MET A 533 -36.76 -12.41 21.97
N GLY A 534 -37.05 -12.43 23.27
CA GLY A 534 -38.02 -13.39 23.84
C GLY A 534 -37.65 -14.83 23.47
N ASP A 535 -38.64 -15.72 23.37
CA ASP A 535 -38.48 -17.08 22.76
C ASP A 535 -38.30 -17.03 21.22
N ARG A 536 -37.92 -15.88 20.63
CA ARG A 536 -37.63 -15.85 19.19
C ARG A 536 -36.26 -16.45 19.00
N ASP A 537 -36.27 -17.74 18.70
CA ASP A 537 -35.10 -18.45 18.23
C ASP A 537 -34.46 -17.62 17.08
N LEU A 538 -33.14 -17.40 17.10
CA LEU A 538 -32.42 -16.77 15.99
C LEU A 538 -32.34 -17.73 14.81
N VAL A 539 -32.46 -17.21 13.59
CA VAL A 539 -32.33 -18.04 12.38
C VAL A 539 -30.88 -18.47 12.27
N LYS A 540 -30.62 -19.76 12.45
CA LYS A 540 -29.30 -20.35 12.23
C LYS A 540 -29.04 -20.49 10.73
N GLU A 541 -29.99 -21.07 9.99
CA GLU A 541 -29.92 -21.19 8.54
C GLU A 541 -31.29 -21.54 7.93
N VAL A 542 -31.43 -21.36 6.62
CA VAL A 542 -32.55 -21.93 5.86
C VAL A 542 -32.10 -23.30 5.33
N VAL A 543 -32.85 -24.37 5.65
CA VAL A 543 -32.47 -25.76 5.33
C VAL A 543 -33.32 -26.40 4.24
N GLY A 544 -34.47 -25.81 3.93
CA GLY A 544 -35.43 -26.39 3.01
C GLY A 544 -36.31 -25.35 2.32
N HIS A 545 -36.92 -25.71 1.21
CA HIS A 545 -38.02 -24.95 0.62
C HIS A 545 -39.05 -25.90 0.01
N ARG A 546 -40.31 -25.47 -0.03
CA ARG A 546 -41.41 -26.20 -0.68
C ARG A 546 -42.38 -25.23 -1.34
N GLY A 547 -43.19 -25.74 -2.26
CA GLY A 547 -44.15 -24.94 -3.02
C GLY A 547 -43.55 -24.31 -4.29
N LYS A 548 -44.37 -23.51 -4.99
CA LYS A 548 -43.99 -22.85 -6.25
C LYS A 548 -44.59 -21.44 -6.33
N GLY A 549 -43.87 -20.52 -6.97
CA GLY A 549 -44.37 -19.18 -7.26
C GLY A 549 -44.51 -18.31 -6.02
N ARG A 550 -45.72 -17.81 -5.73
CA ARG A 550 -46.00 -16.96 -4.57
C ARG A 550 -46.23 -17.73 -3.27
N ASN A 551 -46.45 -19.04 -3.36
CA ASN A 551 -46.75 -19.91 -2.22
C ASN A 551 -45.52 -20.74 -1.84
N VAL A 552 -44.33 -20.15 -1.94
CA VAL A 552 -43.10 -20.79 -1.46
C VAL A 552 -43.07 -20.63 0.05
N GLU A 553 -42.73 -21.72 0.73
CA GLU A 553 -42.36 -21.72 2.13
C GLU A 553 -40.92 -22.17 2.24
N VAL A 554 -40.19 -21.65 3.22
CA VAL A 554 -38.83 -22.05 3.55
C VAL A 554 -38.81 -22.70 4.93
N GLU A 555 -38.05 -23.78 5.06
CA GLU A 555 -37.79 -24.42 6.34
C GLU A 555 -36.58 -23.78 6.97
N VAL A 556 -36.77 -23.26 8.17
CA VAL A 556 -35.78 -22.48 8.90
C VAL A 556 -35.31 -23.33 10.07
N LEU A 557 -34.00 -23.52 10.18
CA LEU A 557 -33.33 -24.06 11.35
C LEU A 557 -32.98 -22.88 12.26
N TRP A 558 -33.41 -22.96 13.50
CA TRP A 558 -33.10 -21.96 14.49
C TRP A 558 -31.95 -22.40 15.40
N GLU A 559 -31.32 -21.48 16.14
CA GLU A 559 -30.18 -21.78 17.02
C GLU A 559 -30.49 -22.83 18.10
N GLY A 560 -31.75 -22.90 18.57
CA GLY A 560 -32.24 -23.97 19.45
C GLY A 560 -32.46 -25.33 18.77
N ASN A 561 -31.89 -25.57 17.58
CA ASN A 561 -32.07 -26.76 16.73
C ASN A 561 -33.53 -27.07 16.33
N LYS A 562 -34.45 -26.13 16.56
CA LYS A 562 -35.84 -26.23 16.14
C LYS A 562 -35.96 -26.00 14.64
N ARG A 563 -36.88 -26.70 13.99
CA ARG A 563 -37.20 -26.49 12.57
C ARG A 563 -38.64 -26.05 12.41
N SER A 564 -38.88 -25.10 11.52
CA SER A 564 -40.25 -24.70 11.19
C SER A 564 -40.35 -24.12 9.78
N TRP A 565 -41.53 -24.27 9.20
CA TRP A 565 -41.84 -23.77 7.86
C TRP A 565 -42.46 -22.37 7.95
N HIS A 566 -41.89 -21.43 7.19
CA HIS A 566 -42.31 -20.03 7.17
C HIS A 566 -42.60 -19.58 5.75
N SER A 567 -43.49 -18.59 5.63
CA SER A 567 -43.75 -17.95 4.35
C SER A 567 -42.47 -17.35 3.78
N PHE A 568 -42.16 -17.65 2.53
CA PHE A 568 -41.00 -17.08 1.85
C PHE A 568 -41.02 -15.55 1.80
N ALA A 569 -42.20 -14.93 1.71
CA ALA A 569 -42.33 -13.48 1.73
C ALA A 569 -41.91 -12.87 3.08
N LEU A 570 -42.22 -13.58 4.18
CA LEU A 570 -41.83 -13.17 5.53
C LEU A 570 -40.32 -13.29 5.72
N MET A 571 -39.74 -14.45 5.38
CA MET A 571 -38.30 -14.66 5.57
C MET A 571 -37.46 -13.78 4.63
N LYS A 572 -37.99 -13.43 3.45
CA LYS A 572 -37.38 -12.43 2.58
C LYS A 572 -37.21 -11.07 3.28
N GLU A 573 -38.15 -10.67 4.13
CA GLU A 573 -38.08 -9.39 4.84
C GLU A 573 -37.24 -9.48 6.12
N GLN A 574 -37.31 -10.61 6.81
CA GLN A 574 -36.65 -10.77 8.12
C GLN A 574 -35.18 -11.19 8.02
N VAL A 575 -34.88 -12.14 7.13
CA VAL A 575 -33.55 -12.78 7.00
C VAL A 575 -33.16 -12.93 5.53
N PRO A 576 -33.11 -11.80 4.79
CA PRO A 576 -32.87 -11.83 3.35
C PRO A 576 -31.54 -12.47 2.97
N ALA A 577 -30.51 -12.36 3.81
CA ALA A 577 -29.18 -12.89 3.54
C ALA A 577 -29.16 -14.43 3.60
N GLU A 578 -29.74 -15.02 4.63
CA GLU A 578 -29.83 -16.46 4.87
C GLU A 578 -30.69 -17.13 3.79
N VAL A 579 -31.80 -16.48 3.42
CA VAL A 579 -32.67 -16.95 2.33
C VAL A 579 -31.95 -16.86 0.98
N ALA A 580 -31.20 -15.79 0.74
CA ALA A 580 -30.42 -15.62 -0.47
C ALA A 580 -29.30 -16.66 -0.57
N GLU A 581 -28.59 -16.91 0.53
CA GLU A 581 -27.54 -17.92 0.62
C GLU A 581 -28.09 -19.33 0.35
N TYR A 582 -29.24 -19.68 0.94
CA TYR A 582 -29.94 -20.92 0.62
C TYR A 582 -30.32 -21.00 -0.87
N ALA A 583 -30.83 -19.90 -1.43
CA ALA A 583 -31.18 -19.83 -2.85
C ALA A 583 -29.96 -20.06 -3.76
N ARG A 584 -28.79 -19.54 -3.37
CA ARG A 584 -27.50 -19.77 -4.04
C ARG A 584 -27.12 -21.24 -4.04
N GLN A 585 -27.08 -21.83 -2.85
CA GLN A 585 -26.66 -23.23 -2.65
C GLN A 585 -27.56 -24.22 -3.41
N ASN A 586 -28.85 -23.90 -3.54
CA ASN A 586 -29.84 -24.75 -4.20
C ASN A 586 -30.12 -24.36 -5.67
N ASN A 587 -29.28 -23.52 -6.29
CA ASN A 587 -29.42 -23.06 -7.68
C ASN A 587 -30.80 -22.43 -8.01
N LEU A 588 -31.39 -21.72 -7.05
CA LEU A 588 -32.71 -21.11 -7.16
C LEU A 588 -32.67 -19.69 -7.71
N LEU A 589 -31.50 -19.05 -7.82
CA LEU A 589 -31.37 -17.61 -8.15
C LEU A 589 -32.02 -17.19 -9.47
N ASP A 590 -32.12 -18.07 -10.46
CA ASP A 590 -32.79 -17.79 -11.74
C ASP A 590 -34.27 -18.16 -11.77
N THR A 591 -34.76 -18.84 -10.73
CA THR A 591 -36.14 -19.30 -10.65
C THR A 591 -37.10 -18.16 -10.28
N LYS A 592 -38.33 -18.24 -10.80
CA LYS A 592 -39.35 -17.20 -10.57
C LYS A 592 -39.71 -17.14 -9.08
N GLY A 593 -39.50 -15.98 -8.46
CA GLY A 593 -39.72 -15.75 -7.03
C GLY A 593 -38.42 -15.53 -6.25
N TRP A 594 -37.30 -16.09 -6.73
CA TRP A 594 -36.00 -16.07 -6.05
C TRP A 594 -35.00 -15.09 -6.68
N LYS A 595 -35.33 -14.47 -7.82
CA LYS A 595 -34.44 -13.53 -8.53
C LYS A 595 -33.95 -12.35 -7.68
N TRP A 596 -34.74 -11.89 -6.71
CA TRP A 596 -34.35 -10.83 -5.79
C TRP A 596 -33.18 -11.26 -4.89
N CYS A 597 -33.03 -12.57 -4.64
CA CYS A 597 -31.90 -13.08 -3.89
C CYS A 597 -30.58 -12.75 -4.59
N LYS A 598 -30.54 -12.52 -5.91
CA LYS A 598 -29.31 -12.06 -6.60
C LYS A 598 -28.82 -10.70 -6.12
N ASP A 599 -29.69 -9.90 -5.50
CA ASP A 599 -29.30 -8.60 -4.94
C ASP A 599 -28.57 -8.77 -3.59
N PHE A 600 -28.77 -9.92 -2.92
CA PHE A 600 -28.28 -10.25 -1.57
C PHE A 600 -27.22 -11.37 -1.56
N VAL A 601 -27.34 -12.33 -2.47
CA VAL A 601 -26.27 -13.23 -2.86
C VAL A 601 -25.24 -12.32 -3.49
N ARG A 602 -24.17 -12.09 -2.75
CA ARG A 602 -22.98 -11.53 -3.37
C ARG A 602 -22.68 -12.42 -4.58
N ASP A 603 -22.43 -11.79 -5.72
CA ASP A 603 -21.39 -12.29 -6.60
C ASP A 603 -20.10 -12.16 -5.78
N ALA A 604 -19.95 -13.03 -4.78
CA ALA A 604 -18.73 -13.16 -4.04
C ALA A 604 -17.75 -13.57 -5.14
N GLU A 605 -16.84 -12.67 -5.44
CA GLU A 605 -15.85 -12.94 -6.46
C GLU A 605 -14.92 -13.96 -5.87
N ILE A 606 -14.52 -14.88 -6.73
CA ILE A 606 -13.52 -15.85 -6.39
C ILE A 606 -12.26 -15.05 -6.06
N VAL A 607 -11.66 -15.27 -4.89
CA VAL A 607 -10.44 -14.56 -4.48
C VAL A 607 -9.23 -15.41 -4.79
N SER A 608 -9.32 -16.71 -4.51
CA SER A 608 -8.24 -17.65 -4.72
C SER A 608 -8.79 -19.02 -5.10
N VAL A 609 -7.90 -19.85 -5.65
CA VAL A 609 -8.12 -21.28 -5.79
C VAL A 609 -7.32 -21.98 -4.70
N CYS A 610 -7.99 -22.79 -3.89
CA CYS A 610 -7.35 -23.55 -2.81
C CYS A 610 -6.82 -24.89 -3.33
N SER A 611 -7.58 -25.55 -4.20
CA SER A 611 -7.24 -26.86 -4.71
C SER A 611 -7.81 -27.10 -6.11
N HIS A 612 -7.38 -28.15 -6.79
CA HIS A 612 -7.96 -28.54 -8.07
C HIS A 612 -8.13 -30.06 -8.16
N ARG A 613 -9.12 -30.50 -8.95
CA ARG A 613 -9.36 -31.91 -9.24
C ARG A 613 -9.85 -32.11 -10.66
N THR A 614 -9.65 -33.31 -11.18
CA THR A 614 -10.20 -33.69 -12.49
C THR A 614 -11.34 -34.67 -12.28
N HIS A 615 -12.55 -34.29 -12.69
CA HIS A 615 -13.72 -35.18 -12.69
C HIS A 615 -14.10 -35.51 -14.14
N GLY A 616 -13.66 -36.70 -14.60
CA GLY A 616 -13.78 -37.10 -16.00
C GLY A 616 -12.91 -36.26 -16.94
N HIS A 617 -13.55 -35.42 -17.77
CA HIS A 617 -12.86 -34.47 -18.67
C HIS A 617 -12.95 -33.02 -18.21
N ILE A 618 -13.56 -32.76 -17.06
CA ILE A 618 -13.78 -31.42 -16.52
C ILE A 618 -12.77 -31.16 -15.42
N LEU A 619 -12.00 -30.08 -15.60
CA LEU A 619 -11.15 -29.52 -14.55
C LEU A 619 -12.04 -28.69 -13.61
N GLN A 620 -12.06 -29.07 -12.35
CA GLN A 620 -12.70 -28.28 -11.29
C GLN A 620 -11.62 -27.71 -10.38
N VAL A 621 -11.90 -26.52 -9.88
CA VAL A 621 -11.07 -25.81 -8.90
C VAL A 621 -11.94 -25.50 -7.69
N GLU A 622 -11.39 -25.74 -6.51
CA GLU A 622 -11.99 -25.32 -5.26
C GLU A 622 -11.64 -23.86 -5.04
N VAL A 623 -12.67 -23.02 -5.00
CA VAL A 623 -12.51 -21.57 -4.95
C VAL A 623 -12.93 -21.05 -3.60
N MET A 624 -12.14 -20.13 -3.06
CA MET A 624 -12.49 -19.32 -1.89
C MET A 624 -13.10 -18.01 -2.34
N TYR A 625 -14.06 -17.54 -1.58
CA TYR A 625 -14.83 -16.33 -1.86
C TYR A 625 -14.47 -15.21 -0.90
N ASP A 626 -14.56 -13.97 -1.37
CA ASP A 626 -14.24 -12.81 -0.54
C ASP A 626 -15.18 -12.69 0.67
N GLY A 627 -14.60 -12.76 1.87
CA GLY A 627 -15.32 -12.68 3.15
C GLY A 627 -16.18 -13.90 3.48
N ASP A 628 -15.93 -15.04 2.82
CA ASP A 628 -16.57 -16.33 3.13
C ASP A 628 -15.49 -17.40 3.28
N SER A 629 -15.42 -18.01 4.47
CA SER A 629 -14.49 -19.11 4.75
C SER A 629 -14.87 -20.40 4.01
N LYS A 630 -16.10 -20.48 3.47
CA LYS A 630 -16.55 -21.65 2.72
C LYS A 630 -15.98 -21.64 1.31
N THR A 631 -15.36 -22.76 0.95
CA THR A 631 -14.92 -23.03 -0.41
C THR A 631 -16.04 -23.69 -1.23
N THR A 632 -16.02 -23.53 -2.54
CA THR A 632 -16.88 -24.33 -3.44
C THR A 632 -16.14 -24.82 -4.65
N TRP A 633 -16.56 -25.95 -5.22
CA TRP A 633 -15.97 -26.47 -6.45
C TRP A 633 -16.62 -25.83 -7.69
N LYS A 634 -15.82 -25.14 -8.50
CA LYS A 634 -16.24 -24.52 -9.77
C LYS A 634 -15.54 -25.15 -10.96
N ASN A 635 -16.15 -25.04 -12.12
CA ASN A 635 -15.47 -25.36 -13.37
C ASN A 635 -14.35 -24.33 -13.58
N ALA A 636 -13.12 -24.77 -13.81
CA ALA A 636 -11.99 -23.85 -14.00
C ALA A 636 -12.25 -22.84 -15.13
N LYS A 637 -12.94 -23.22 -16.21
CA LYS A 637 -13.28 -22.28 -17.31
C LYS A 637 -14.25 -21.16 -16.92
N SER A 638 -14.89 -21.26 -15.77
CA SER A 638 -15.77 -20.21 -15.23
C SER A 638 -15.08 -19.32 -14.19
N VAL A 639 -13.84 -19.64 -13.82
CA VAL A 639 -13.03 -18.83 -12.91
C VAL A 639 -12.20 -17.86 -13.74
N ASP A 640 -11.93 -16.68 -13.19
CA ASP A 640 -11.09 -15.68 -13.85
C ASP A 640 -9.71 -16.28 -14.19
N VAL A 641 -9.23 -15.97 -15.40
CA VAL A 641 -7.97 -16.50 -15.94
C VAL A 641 -6.78 -16.07 -15.08
N ASP A 642 -6.85 -14.88 -14.50
CA ASP A 642 -5.79 -14.29 -13.70
C ASP A 642 -5.63 -15.07 -12.38
N ILE A 643 -6.74 -15.37 -11.70
CA ILE A 643 -6.75 -16.16 -10.47
C ILE A 643 -6.22 -17.58 -10.72
N LEU A 644 -6.63 -18.21 -11.82
CA LEU A 644 -6.15 -19.54 -12.18
C LEU A 644 -4.66 -19.55 -12.51
N ALA A 645 -4.17 -18.50 -13.16
CA ALA A 645 -2.76 -18.40 -13.51
C ALA A 645 -1.89 -18.25 -12.26
N THR A 646 -2.32 -17.40 -11.30
CA THR A 646 -1.68 -17.28 -9.98
C THR A 646 -1.62 -18.64 -9.28
N TYR A 647 -2.76 -19.35 -9.19
CA TYR A 647 -2.80 -20.67 -8.58
C TYR A 647 -1.86 -21.69 -9.25
N VAL A 648 -1.83 -21.70 -10.58
CA VAL A 648 -0.97 -22.60 -11.36
C VAL A 648 0.52 -22.30 -11.12
N GLU A 649 0.89 -21.03 -11.00
CA GLU A 649 2.24 -20.59 -10.71
C GLU A 649 2.67 -20.98 -9.28
N GLU A 650 1.87 -20.63 -8.28
CA GLU A 650 2.14 -20.94 -6.86
C GLU A 650 2.28 -22.46 -6.60
N ASN A 651 1.49 -23.27 -7.31
CA ASN A 651 1.50 -24.73 -7.14
C ASN A 651 2.43 -25.45 -8.14
N ASN A 652 3.25 -24.72 -8.91
CA ASN A 652 4.15 -25.28 -9.92
C ASN A 652 3.45 -26.24 -10.91
N ILE A 653 2.20 -25.97 -11.27
CA ILE A 653 1.39 -26.83 -12.13
C ILE A 653 1.86 -26.65 -13.58
N SER A 654 2.22 -27.76 -14.24
CA SER A 654 2.59 -27.70 -15.66
C SER A 654 1.39 -27.37 -16.55
N LEU A 655 1.43 -26.21 -17.20
CA LEU A 655 0.46 -25.81 -18.23
C LEU A 655 0.40 -26.77 -19.43
N CYS A 656 1.43 -27.61 -19.62
CA CYS A 656 1.45 -28.65 -20.65
C CYS A 656 0.49 -29.83 -20.35
N ALA A 657 -0.02 -29.94 -19.12
CA ALA A 657 -1.01 -30.94 -18.77
C ALA A 657 -2.29 -30.76 -19.60
N LYS A 658 -2.85 -31.87 -20.10
CA LYS A 658 -3.96 -31.86 -21.06
C LYS A 658 -5.19 -31.07 -20.59
N ASN A 659 -5.46 -31.06 -19.29
CA ASN A 659 -6.55 -30.35 -18.63
C ASN A 659 -6.30 -28.84 -18.45
N TRP A 660 -5.06 -28.37 -18.50
CA TRP A 660 -4.66 -26.96 -18.33
C TRP A 660 -4.25 -26.25 -19.63
N LYS A 661 -4.04 -26.98 -20.74
CA LYS A 661 -3.61 -26.42 -22.04
C LYS A 661 -4.47 -25.27 -22.59
N TRP A 662 -5.77 -25.24 -22.24
CA TRP A 662 -6.65 -24.12 -22.64
C TRP A 662 -6.31 -22.83 -21.89
N LEU A 663 -5.84 -22.93 -20.64
CA LEU A 663 -5.41 -21.80 -19.83
C LEU A 663 -4.13 -21.21 -20.43
N GLU A 664 -3.18 -22.04 -20.86
CA GLU A 664 -1.98 -21.59 -21.57
C GLU A 664 -2.33 -20.68 -22.77
N SER A 665 -3.28 -21.10 -23.60
CA SER A 665 -3.74 -20.31 -24.76
C SER A 665 -4.40 -18.99 -24.34
N SER A 666 -5.08 -18.97 -23.19
CA SER A 666 -5.74 -17.78 -22.64
C SER A 666 -4.70 -16.82 -22.07
N ILE A 667 -3.75 -17.33 -21.29
CA ILE A 667 -2.59 -16.59 -20.78
C ILE A 667 -1.81 -15.97 -21.93
N GLN A 668 -1.46 -16.74 -22.97
CA GLN A 668 -0.72 -16.23 -24.13
C GLN A 668 -1.50 -15.13 -24.88
N ARG A 669 -2.83 -15.24 -24.93
CA ARG A 669 -3.69 -14.18 -25.51
C ARG A 669 -3.65 -12.92 -24.67
N SER A 670 -3.78 -13.03 -23.35
CA SER A 670 -3.66 -11.89 -22.42
C SER A 670 -2.26 -11.25 -22.51
N LYS A 671 -1.20 -12.07 -22.55
CA LYS A 671 0.18 -11.59 -22.79
C LYS A 671 0.33 -10.87 -24.12
N LYS A 672 -0.35 -11.30 -25.19
CA LYS A 672 -0.31 -10.61 -26.48
C LYS A 672 -1.07 -9.29 -26.48
N ASN A 673 -2.19 -9.24 -25.76
CA ASN A 673 -3.11 -8.11 -25.72
C ASN A 673 -2.92 -7.22 -24.47
N TRP A 674 -1.81 -7.39 -23.74
CA TRP A 674 -1.55 -6.73 -22.46
C TRP A 674 -1.80 -5.23 -22.53
N PHE A 675 -1.37 -4.59 -23.62
CA PHE A 675 -1.43 -3.15 -23.77
C PHE A 675 -2.86 -2.64 -23.90
N ALA A 676 -3.71 -3.30 -24.70
CA ALA A 676 -5.12 -2.96 -24.80
C ALA A 676 -5.82 -3.10 -23.44
N THR A 677 -5.52 -4.18 -22.71
CA THR A 677 -6.02 -4.42 -21.36
C THR A 677 -5.58 -3.32 -20.37
N ALA A 678 -4.32 -2.90 -20.42
CA ALA A 678 -3.82 -1.75 -19.66
C ALA A 678 -4.60 -0.48 -20.01
N GLN A 679 -4.82 -0.23 -21.30
CA GLN A 679 -5.49 0.98 -21.76
C GLN A 679 -6.92 1.08 -21.24
N GLU A 680 -7.67 -0.02 -21.14
CA GLU A 680 -8.99 0.00 -20.49
C GLU A 680 -8.91 0.59 -19.07
N ARG A 681 -7.91 0.15 -18.29
CA ARG A 681 -7.70 0.63 -16.92
C ARG A 681 -7.23 2.08 -16.89
N LEU A 682 -6.27 2.43 -17.75
CA LEU A 682 -5.69 3.76 -17.84
C LEU A 682 -6.72 4.79 -18.34
N SER A 683 -7.69 4.39 -19.16
CA SER A 683 -8.73 5.27 -19.70
C SER A 683 -9.91 5.50 -18.75
N ASP A 684 -10.02 4.77 -17.66
CA ASP A 684 -11.17 4.85 -16.75
C ASP A 684 -11.00 5.97 -15.72
N ALA A 685 -11.16 7.21 -16.20
CA ALA A 685 -11.06 8.43 -15.41
C ALA A 685 -12.06 8.47 -14.26
N LYS A 686 -13.29 8.00 -14.51
CA LYS A 686 -14.35 7.91 -13.52
C LYS A 686 -13.91 7.01 -12.36
N ARG A 687 -13.43 5.79 -12.64
CA ARG A 687 -12.99 4.87 -11.59
C ARG A 687 -11.83 5.40 -10.78
N MET A 688 -10.83 6.04 -11.40
CA MET A 688 -9.73 6.68 -10.65
C MET A 688 -10.24 7.73 -9.65
N SER A 689 -11.21 8.54 -10.07
CA SER A 689 -11.82 9.54 -9.19
C SER A 689 -12.67 8.94 -8.10
N GLU A 690 -13.56 8.02 -8.43
CA GLU A 690 -14.45 7.35 -7.48
C GLU A 690 -13.63 6.60 -6.42
N TYR A 691 -12.54 5.95 -6.84
CA TYR A 691 -11.60 5.31 -5.93
C TYR A 691 -10.96 6.30 -4.96
N SER A 692 -10.47 7.42 -5.45
CA SER A 692 -9.83 8.43 -4.61
C SER A 692 -10.77 9.02 -3.55
N ARG A 693 -12.04 9.12 -3.92
CA ARG A 693 -13.18 9.58 -3.12
C ARG A 693 -13.63 8.53 -2.09
N PHE A 694 -13.58 7.26 -2.46
CA PHE A 694 -13.82 6.11 -1.58
C PHE A 694 -12.79 6.05 -0.46
N VAL A 695 -11.49 6.11 -0.80
CA VAL A 695 -10.39 6.17 0.19
C VAL A 695 -10.58 7.33 1.18
N GLU A 696 -10.93 8.52 0.70
CA GLU A 696 -11.22 9.68 1.57
C GLU A 696 -12.41 9.46 2.50
N SER A 697 -13.40 8.67 2.07
CA SER A 697 -14.61 8.44 2.86
C SER A 697 -14.39 7.37 3.92
N LEU A 698 -13.63 6.32 3.62
CA LEU A 698 -13.13 5.38 4.62
C LEU A 698 -12.33 6.11 5.70
N HIS A 699 -11.37 6.96 5.31
CA HIS A 699 -10.60 7.76 6.26
C HIS A 699 -11.49 8.67 7.13
N ARG A 700 -12.49 9.33 6.54
CA ARG A 700 -13.42 10.17 7.30
C ARG A 700 -14.29 9.37 8.27
N ALA A 701 -14.77 8.20 7.86
CA ALA A 701 -15.55 7.31 8.71
C ALA A 701 -14.71 6.79 9.89
N TYR A 702 -13.50 6.30 9.61
CA TYR A 702 -12.51 5.93 10.63
C TYR A 702 -12.27 7.07 11.64
N LYS A 703 -11.92 8.26 11.14
CA LYS A 703 -11.62 9.42 11.98
C LYS A 703 -12.83 9.89 12.83
N LYS A 704 -14.05 9.69 12.34
CA LYS A 704 -15.26 10.11 13.05
C LYS A 704 -15.48 9.29 14.33
N ARG A 705 -15.04 8.03 14.36
CA ARG A 705 -15.18 7.13 15.51
C ARG A 705 -14.08 7.35 16.55
N GLY A 706 -12.82 7.46 16.11
CA GLY A 706 -11.72 8.02 16.89
C GLY A 706 -11.14 7.14 18.01
N ASP A 707 -11.72 5.97 18.29
CA ASP A 707 -11.15 4.99 19.23
C ASP A 707 -10.53 3.83 18.45
N ILE A 708 -9.20 3.69 18.50
CA ILE A 708 -8.49 2.65 17.74
C ILE A 708 -8.62 1.25 18.34
N ASN A 709 -9.19 1.12 19.54
CA ASN A 709 -9.45 -0.16 20.18
C ASN A 709 -10.87 -0.67 19.88
N ASP A 710 -11.75 0.18 19.34
CA ASP A 710 -13.08 -0.21 18.89
C ASP A 710 -12.98 -1.11 17.64
N LYS A 711 -13.67 -2.27 17.67
CA LYS A 711 -13.64 -3.27 16.60
C LYS A 711 -14.07 -2.70 15.25
N GLU A 712 -15.15 -1.92 15.24
CA GLU A 712 -15.67 -1.29 14.02
C GLU A 712 -14.70 -0.22 13.48
N THR A 713 -14.07 0.54 14.37
CA THR A 713 -13.03 1.51 14.01
C THR A 713 -11.79 0.83 13.43
N MET A 714 -11.32 -0.27 14.03
CA MET A 714 -10.24 -1.08 13.46
C MET A 714 -10.62 -1.64 12.08
N SER A 715 -11.85 -2.11 11.91
CA SER A 715 -12.39 -2.61 10.63
C SER A 715 -12.35 -1.52 9.54
N LEU A 716 -12.81 -0.30 9.85
CA LEU A 716 -12.68 0.86 8.96
C LEU A 716 -11.23 1.28 8.70
N GLY A 717 -10.38 1.18 9.72
CA GLY A 717 -8.95 1.43 9.65
C GLY A 717 -8.28 0.48 8.65
N ARG A 718 -8.42 -0.83 8.86
CA ARG A 718 -7.94 -1.89 7.96
C ARG A 718 -8.47 -1.72 6.54
N ALA A 719 -9.76 -1.40 6.37
CA ALA A 719 -10.35 -1.09 5.07
C ALA A 719 -9.66 0.12 4.42
N PHE A 720 -9.43 1.20 5.16
CA PHE A 720 -8.72 2.38 4.67
C PHE A 720 -7.27 2.08 4.23
N LYS A 721 -6.52 1.31 5.04
CA LYS A 721 -5.16 0.85 4.70
C LYS A 721 -5.16 0.03 3.41
N CYS A 722 -6.02 -0.98 3.35
CA CYS A 722 -6.18 -1.85 2.20
C CYS A 722 -6.56 -1.04 0.95
N ALA A 723 -7.46 -0.06 1.07
CA ALA A 723 -7.83 0.84 -0.02
C ALA A 723 -6.66 1.72 -0.51
N ILE A 724 -5.66 2.04 0.31
CA ILE A 724 -4.48 2.76 -0.19
C ILE A 724 -3.64 1.86 -1.10
N ASP A 725 -3.49 0.59 -0.73
CA ASP A 725 -2.65 -0.38 -1.46
C ASP A 725 -3.33 -0.91 -2.73
N ILE A 726 -4.62 -1.24 -2.64
CA ILE A 726 -5.45 -1.65 -3.77
C ILE A 726 -5.56 -0.56 -4.83
N GLY A 727 -5.46 0.71 -4.46
CA GLY A 727 -5.48 1.81 -5.42
C GLY A 727 -4.36 1.70 -6.44
N LYS A 728 -3.25 1.07 -6.04
CA LYS A 728 -2.08 0.81 -6.87
C LYS A 728 -2.18 -0.49 -7.65
N HIS A 729 -2.95 -1.48 -7.21
CA HIS A 729 -2.89 -2.84 -7.78
C HIS A 729 -4.22 -3.36 -8.34
N GLY A 730 -5.33 -2.70 -8.05
CA GLY A 730 -6.66 -3.31 -8.13
C GLY A 730 -6.89 -4.27 -6.96
N GLY A 731 -8.10 -4.79 -6.85
CA GLY A 731 -8.53 -5.64 -5.72
C GLY A 731 -9.76 -5.08 -5.01
N ARG A 732 -10.22 -5.81 -4.00
CA ARG A 732 -11.38 -5.47 -3.18
C ARG A 732 -11.01 -5.03 -1.78
N VAL A 733 -11.72 -4.04 -1.24
CA VAL A 733 -11.47 -3.55 0.12
C VAL A 733 -12.37 -4.29 1.11
N PRO A 734 -11.82 -5.12 2.02
CA PRO A 734 -12.63 -5.82 3.01
C PRO A 734 -13.23 -4.79 3.98
N LEU A 735 -14.55 -4.81 4.11
CA LEU A 735 -15.30 -3.99 5.05
C LEU A 735 -16.57 -4.72 5.50
N GLU A 736 -16.81 -4.72 6.80
CA GLU A 736 -18.00 -5.32 7.42
C GLU A 736 -19.30 -4.72 6.89
N GLN A 737 -20.35 -5.54 6.81
CA GLN A 737 -21.59 -5.15 6.15
C GLN A 737 -22.28 -3.97 6.83
N ALA A 738 -22.29 -3.92 8.17
CA ALA A 738 -22.86 -2.82 8.93
C ALA A 738 -22.19 -1.48 8.59
N LEU A 739 -20.87 -1.49 8.38
CA LEU A 739 -20.06 -0.30 8.12
C LEU A 739 -20.15 0.20 6.68
N ARG A 740 -20.58 -0.63 5.73
CA ARG A 740 -20.75 -0.23 4.32
C ARG A 740 -21.79 0.88 4.17
N ALA A 741 -22.85 0.86 4.98
CA ALA A 741 -23.91 1.86 4.96
C ALA A 741 -23.41 3.27 5.36
N GLU A 742 -22.30 3.35 6.10
CA GLU A 742 -21.67 4.62 6.49
C GLU A 742 -20.86 5.26 5.36
N ILE A 743 -20.51 4.48 4.33
CA ILE A 743 -19.68 4.94 3.22
C ILE A 743 -20.60 5.47 2.11
N PRO A 744 -20.59 6.77 1.80
CA PRO A 744 -21.61 7.43 0.96
C PRO A 744 -21.48 7.15 -0.55
N TYR A 745 -21.04 5.95 -0.96
CA TYR A 745 -21.01 5.52 -2.36
C TYR A 745 -22.08 4.47 -2.61
N GLY A 746 -22.79 4.62 -3.72
CA GLY A 746 -23.85 3.67 -4.08
C GLY A 746 -23.30 2.26 -4.18
N ASP A 747 -24.11 1.27 -3.76
CA ASP A 747 -23.78 -0.16 -3.74
C ASP A 747 -23.06 -0.66 -4.98
N LYS A 748 -23.30 -0.04 -6.14
CA LYS A 748 -22.62 -0.39 -7.39
C LYS A 748 -21.10 -0.21 -7.34
N PHE A 749 -20.58 0.90 -6.80
CA PHE A 749 -19.12 1.10 -6.73
C PHE A 749 -18.48 0.15 -5.70
N LEU A 750 -19.15 -0.08 -4.57
CA LEU A 750 -18.75 -1.04 -3.54
C LEU A 750 -18.90 -2.52 -3.98
N LYS A 751 -19.57 -2.77 -5.11
CA LYS A 751 -19.61 -4.09 -5.76
C LYS A 751 -18.46 -4.28 -6.74
N ASP A 752 -17.99 -3.17 -7.34
CA ASP A 752 -16.90 -3.16 -8.32
C ASP A 752 -15.50 -2.96 -7.67
N VAL A 753 -15.46 -2.53 -6.41
CA VAL A 753 -14.28 -2.26 -5.54
C VAL A 753 -14.59 -2.79 -4.16
#